data_AF-T0S8N9-F1
#
_entry.id   AF-T0S8N9-F1
#
_cell.length_a   1.000
_cell.length_b   1.000
_cell.length_c   1.000
_cell.angle_alpha   90.00
_cell.angle_beta   90.00
_cell.angle_gamma   90.00
#
_symmetry.space_group_name_H-M   'P 1'
#
loop_
_entity.id
_entity.type
_entity.pdbx_description
1 polymer ?
#
loop_
_entity_poly.entity_id
_entity_poly.type
_entity_poly.pdbx_seq_one_letter_code
_entity_poly.pdbx_strand_id
1 'polypeptide(L)'
;MESAIAVPVPLATLVRSSFAESPDNTQHDASYVVDVDVKETKWLLASWTSRQIVLTAKALEVFDGDKLQWACNTTACTTRILDALDTTRRFPFELCEHGKTRAVINVPTASARDELLECLYAASSGVAWPSRVDDWTRFLSVARRIKESRPKGPAVPKCNVSIDLVQRHLEGIIDVYTVTGSFTDIVDVYSYFLEQERLYVAGGATNFAHTVHRLHPVDLYASKNEPSLTPLADVVSTCAHCNASLPPAISFQMHILLQPVMCPACDGPLLYETYKVLAFLAAYPGVLARFPGVTATRYGARLHTPPGVPRDGHFATFFAALLDMVLSCEHSVELGAPSLRTSLCKLANTIDQQAVGAYSIDLVQAMFRQLDYINKMVPHTEYWKHPEVVAAAIVRYEQFMYLLGKRSRNERDLKTALTKLYKALDSDPKGSACAKLLESSSSPPSATLRSLFSELLQDQTLRSMIPALVYRFTRCSKDDVTAITNFAIQIDIDDNTPSPSDSYRSTMLYKLIVSSELWRTPTESYDTLKKTFMNTLIGSNVASLVTTYCIASGGSDPNCAQERAPSNSYKWQYLRDTYYDVPITIPKGTSVLLMSGLLDPQTAARGARNQYDSFIGSAKRLVEFNYSAHGTIVNTPVTTKGGAPCAAQLVASFVTVDGDVTALDTSCLATVAPMSFAIKPSLAKSYLATDDIYDGVPTEKFTAASTQAPGTSAGDGPATTSDTVASGYKTAVIIGYVLVAGLVVVLLVLVLRQRKKQQQAHSTLYVEPTPA
;
A
#
# COMPACT_ATOMS: atom_id res chain seq x y z
N MET A 1 12.79 4.55 -7.46
CA MET A 1 11.77 3.51 -7.66
C MET A 1 12.48 2.32 -8.26
N GLU A 2 13.20 1.55 -7.44
CA GLU A 2 13.90 0.33 -7.87
C GLU A 2 13.68 -0.69 -6.75
N SER A 3 12.66 -1.52 -6.92
CA SER A 3 12.49 -2.74 -6.12
C SER A 3 13.42 -3.79 -6.70
N ALA A 4 14.31 -4.35 -5.88
CA ALA A 4 15.20 -5.44 -6.26
C ALA A 4 14.42 -6.56 -6.95
N ILE A 5 14.88 -6.96 -8.13
CA ILE A 5 14.29 -8.05 -8.91
C ILE A 5 14.63 -9.35 -8.17
N ALA A 6 13.62 -10.03 -7.63
CA ALA A 6 13.79 -11.41 -7.19
C ALA A 6 14.09 -12.25 -8.44
N VAL A 7 15.33 -12.72 -8.58
CA VAL A 7 15.71 -13.63 -9.66
C VAL A 7 15.18 -15.02 -9.33
N PRO A 8 14.26 -15.58 -10.11
CA PRO A 8 13.82 -16.94 -9.91
C PRO A 8 14.95 -17.90 -10.33
N VAL A 9 15.39 -18.74 -9.40
CA VAL A 9 16.27 -19.87 -9.68
C VAL A 9 15.51 -20.87 -10.59
N PRO A 10 16.13 -21.43 -11.65
CA PRO A 10 15.52 -22.46 -12.47
C PRO A 10 15.08 -23.65 -11.60
N LEU A 11 13.77 -23.92 -11.57
CA LEU A 11 13.17 -25.00 -10.78
C LEU A 11 13.56 -26.42 -11.26
N ALA A 12 14.36 -26.54 -12.32
CA ALA A 12 14.82 -27.82 -12.85
C ALA A 12 15.70 -28.61 -11.85
N THR A 13 16.22 -27.97 -10.80
CA THR A 13 17.12 -28.60 -9.82
C THR A 13 16.45 -29.14 -8.55
N LEU A 14 15.12 -29.09 -8.42
CA LEU A 14 14.41 -29.56 -7.21
C LEU A 14 13.35 -30.65 -7.43
N VAL A 15 13.20 -31.19 -8.65
CA VAL A 15 12.32 -32.35 -8.87
C VAL A 15 13.09 -33.65 -8.76
N ARG A 16 13.33 -34.07 -7.51
CA ARG A 16 13.44 -35.50 -7.13
C ARG A 16 13.32 -35.64 -5.61
N SER A 17 12.10 -35.59 -5.10
CA SER A 17 11.78 -36.21 -3.80
C SER A 17 10.26 -36.33 -3.63
N SER A 18 9.77 -37.54 -3.84
CA SER A 18 8.66 -38.19 -3.11
C SER A 18 7.36 -37.41 -2.91
N PHE A 19 6.37 -37.75 -3.74
CA PHE A 19 4.99 -37.89 -3.25
C PHE A 19 4.99 -38.92 -2.12
N ALA A 20 5.12 -38.46 -0.88
CA ALA A 20 4.75 -39.24 0.29
C ALA A 20 3.32 -38.85 0.65
N GLU A 21 2.39 -39.77 0.41
CA GLU A 21 1.05 -39.73 0.97
C GLU A 21 1.16 -39.61 2.50
N SER A 22 0.63 -38.54 3.06
CA SER A 22 0.38 -38.46 4.50
C SER A 22 -1.05 -38.94 4.74
N PRO A 23 -1.27 -39.95 5.60
CA PRO A 23 -2.59 -40.46 5.92
C PRO A 23 -3.18 -39.61 7.05
N ASP A 24 -3.86 -38.54 6.70
CA ASP A 24 -4.76 -37.87 7.65
C ASP A 24 -6.15 -37.76 7.03
N ASN A 25 -6.83 -38.92 7.01
CA ASN A 25 -8.21 -39.06 6.59
C ASN A 25 -9.11 -38.69 7.78
N THR A 26 -9.17 -37.40 8.12
CA THR A 26 -10.29 -36.86 8.88
C THR A 26 -11.40 -36.51 7.90
N GLN A 27 -12.43 -37.35 7.93
CA GLN A 27 -13.65 -37.28 7.13
C GLN A 27 -14.39 -35.98 7.45
N HIS A 28 -14.01 -34.86 6.83
CA HIS A 28 -14.83 -33.66 6.80
C HIS A 28 -16.08 -33.96 5.96
N ASP A 29 -17.26 -33.91 6.59
CA ASP A 29 -18.55 -33.97 5.92
C ASP A 29 -18.56 -32.96 4.76
N ALA A 30 -18.46 -33.44 3.52
CA ALA A 30 -18.50 -32.60 2.35
C ALA A 30 -19.86 -31.88 2.31
N SER A 31 -19.84 -30.54 2.31
CA SER A 31 -21.02 -29.72 2.09
C SER A 31 -20.95 -29.08 0.70
N TYR A 32 -22.03 -29.18 -0.07
CA TYR A 32 -22.19 -28.52 -1.37
C TYR A 32 -22.97 -27.23 -1.17
N VAL A 33 -22.43 -26.10 -1.62
CA VAL A 33 -23.02 -24.77 -1.40
C VAL A 33 -23.30 -24.10 -2.74
N VAL A 34 -24.53 -23.59 -2.93
CA VAL A 34 -24.93 -22.91 -4.17
C VAL A 34 -25.96 -21.82 -3.91
N ASP A 35 -25.80 -20.67 -4.58
CA ASP A 35 -26.79 -19.60 -4.59
C ASP A 35 -27.85 -19.85 -5.67
N VAL A 36 -29.12 -19.74 -5.29
CA VAL A 36 -30.28 -20.02 -6.15
C VAL A 36 -31.41 -19.04 -5.88
N ASP A 37 -32.33 -18.90 -6.83
CA ASP A 37 -33.58 -18.19 -6.60
C ASP A 37 -34.63 -19.17 -6.07
N VAL A 38 -35.21 -18.89 -4.90
CA VAL A 38 -36.30 -19.69 -4.32
C VAL A 38 -37.60 -18.90 -4.39
N LYS A 39 -38.67 -19.57 -4.86
CA LYS A 39 -40.02 -19.00 -4.85
C LYS A 39 -40.59 -19.06 -3.44
N GLU A 40 -40.83 -17.90 -2.85
CA GLU A 40 -41.41 -17.73 -1.54
C GLU A 40 -42.80 -17.10 -1.65
N THR A 41 -43.75 -17.60 -0.86
CA THR A 41 -45.09 -17.01 -0.77
C THR A 41 -45.24 -16.34 0.59
N LYS A 42 -45.26 -15.00 0.62
CA LYS A 42 -45.54 -14.21 1.83
C LYS A 42 -46.85 -13.48 1.64
N TRP A 43 -47.77 -13.59 2.61
CA TRP A 43 -49.06 -12.88 2.60
C TRP A 43 -49.82 -13.01 1.27
N LEU A 44 -49.87 -14.23 0.71
CA LEU A 44 -50.52 -14.58 -0.56
C LEU A 44 -49.87 -14.01 -1.84
N LEU A 45 -48.73 -13.32 -1.75
CA LEU A 45 -47.93 -12.88 -2.89
C LEU A 45 -46.70 -13.77 -3.05
N ALA A 46 -46.57 -14.38 -4.23
CA ALA A 46 -45.39 -15.16 -4.60
C ALA A 46 -44.29 -14.24 -5.13
N SER A 47 -43.11 -14.30 -4.53
CA SER A 47 -41.91 -13.56 -4.94
C SER A 47 -40.73 -14.52 -5.06
N TRP A 48 -39.73 -14.16 -5.87
CA TRP A 48 -38.49 -14.91 -6.01
C TRP A 48 -37.39 -14.19 -5.26
N THR A 49 -36.66 -14.92 -4.42
CA THR A 49 -35.61 -14.36 -3.59
C THR A 49 -34.35 -15.20 -3.70
N SER A 50 -33.20 -14.55 -3.81
CA SER A 50 -31.90 -15.22 -3.77
C SER A 50 -31.67 -15.83 -2.39
N ARG A 51 -31.28 -17.10 -2.36
CA ARG A 51 -30.97 -17.87 -1.15
C ARG A 51 -29.73 -18.71 -1.38
N GLN A 52 -29.02 -19.01 -0.30
CA GLN A 52 -27.93 -19.97 -0.33
C GLN A 52 -28.45 -21.33 0.13
N ILE A 53 -28.21 -22.37 -0.66
CA ILE A 53 -28.45 -23.75 -0.27
C ILE A 53 -27.14 -24.35 0.18
N VAL A 54 -27.13 -24.93 1.38
CA VAL A 54 -26.07 -25.79 1.90
C VAL A 54 -26.63 -27.21 1.95
N LEU A 55 -26.05 -28.09 1.16
CA LEU A 55 -26.42 -29.49 1.08
C LEU A 55 -25.34 -30.32 1.77
N THR A 56 -25.75 -31.20 2.67
CA THR A 56 -24.92 -32.26 3.29
C THR A 56 -25.52 -33.62 2.92
N ALA A 57 -24.82 -34.71 3.26
CA ALA A 57 -25.33 -36.06 3.02
C ALA A 57 -26.65 -36.39 3.74
N LYS A 58 -27.08 -35.56 4.71
CA LYS A 58 -28.28 -35.80 5.53
C LYS A 58 -29.28 -34.64 5.49
N ALA A 59 -28.83 -33.42 5.27
CA ALA A 59 -29.68 -32.23 5.34
C ALA A 59 -29.46 -31.30 4.15
N LEU A 60 -30.55 -30.75 3.63
CA LEU A 60 -30.55 -29.57 2.78
C LEU A 60 -31.01 -28.40 3.63
N GLU A 61 -30.19 -27.37 3.72
CA GLU A 61 -30.42 -26.18 4.52
C GLU A 61 -30.45 -24.96 3.59
N VAL A 62 -31.41 -24.07 3.79
CA VAL A 62 -31.57 -22.85 2.98
C VAL A 62 -31.42 -21.63 3.85
N PHE A 63 -30.49 -20.75 3.47
CA PHE A 63 -30.08 -19.58 4.23
C PHE A 63 -30.42 -18.27 3.52
N ASP A 64 -30.62 -17.23 4.34
CA ASP A 64 -30.65 -15.82 3.95
C ASP A 64 -29.54 -15.11 4.74
N GLY A 65 -28.37 -14.92 4.12
CA GLY A 65 -27.13 -14.63 4.84
C GLY A 65 -26.79 -15.78 5.80
N ASP A 66 -26.61 -15.48 7.09
CA ASP A 66 -26.35 -16.50 8.12
C ASP A 66 -27.63 -17.09 8.73
N LYS A 67 -28.82 -16.61 8.31
CA LYS A 67 -30.09 -17.03 8.90
C LYS A 67 -30.69 -18.22 8.15
N LEU A 68 -30.75 -19.37 8.83
CA LEU A 68 -31.48 -20.55 8.36
C LEU A 68 -32.97 -20.20 8.19
N GLN A 69 -33.48 -20.30 6.95
CA GLN A 69 -34.89 -20.13 6.63
C GLN A 69 -35.66 -21.43 6.85
N TRP A 70 -35.12 -22.53 6.34
CA TRP A 70 -35.67 -23.86 6.53
C TRP A 70 -34.64 -24.92 6.17
N ALA A 71 -34.84 -26.13 6.69
CA ALA A 71 -34.06 -27.31 6.34
C ALA A 71 -35.01 -28.48 6.01
N CYS A 72 -34.56 -29.42 5.17
CA CYS A 72 -35.22 -30.71 4.96
C CYS A 72 -34.22 -31.84 5.13
N ASN A 73 -34.71 -33.01 5.57
CA ASN A 73 -33.91 -34.22 5.50
C ASN A 73 -33.87 -34.68 4.03
N THR A 74 -32.67 -34.75 3.46
CA THR A 74 -32.46 -35.12 2.06
C THR A 74 -33.05 -36.47 1.68
N THR A 75 -33.07 -37.45 2.60
CA THR A 75 -33.67 -38.78 2.34
C THR A 75 -35.20 -38.75 2.23
N ALA A 76 -35.83 -37.67 2.69
CA ALA A 76 -37.26 -37.43 2.55
C ALA A 76 -37.59 -36.52 1.34
N CYS A 77 -36.57 -36.04 0.63
CA CYS A 77 -36.69 -35.04 -0.41
C CYS A 77 -36.54 -35.68 -1.82
N THR A 78 -37.45 -35.37 -2.74
CA THR A 78 -37.42 -35.73 -4.17
C THR A 78 -37.48 -34.49 -5.04
N THR A 79 -37.10 -34.59 -6.32
CA THR A 79 -37.08 -33.44 -7.24
C THR A 79 -37.98 -33.66 -8.45
N ARG A 80 -38.55 -32.58 -8.98
CA ARG A 80 -39.32 -32.57 -10.23
C ARG A 80 -38.89 -31.39 -11.09
N ILE A 81 -38.26 -31.66 -12.24
CA ILE A 81 -37.84 -30.62 -13.18
C ILE A 81 -39.08 -29.93 -13.76
N LEU A 82 -39.03 -28.60 -13.89
CA LEU A 82 -40.09 -27.79 -14.47
C LEU A 82 -39.65 -27.16 -15.79
N ASP A 83 -40.61 -26.80 -16.64
CA ASP A 83 -40.37 -25.97 -17.82
C ASP A 83 -39.95 -24.55 -17.43
N ALA A 84 -39.21 -23.87 -18.32
CA ALA A 84 -38.82 -22.48 -18.13
C ALA A 84 -40.04 -21.60 -17.83
N LEU A 85 -39.99 -20.87 -16.73
CA LEU A 85 -41.13 -20.05 -16.27
C LEU A 85 -41.18 -18.71 -17.00
N ASP A 86 -40.02 -18.11 -17.26
CA ASP A 86 -39.89 -16.84 -17.98
C ASP A 86 -38.45 -16.68 -18.54
N THR A 87 -38.14 -15.50 -19.08
CA THR A 87 -36.84 -15.19 -19.70
C THR A 87 -35.67 -15.14 -18.72
N THR A 88 -35.92 -14.91 -17.43
CA THR A 88 -34.90 -14.88 -16.36
C THR A 88 -34.83 -16.20 -15.58
N ARG A 89 -35.91 -17.00 -15.57
CA ARG A 89 -36.05 -18.23 -14.78
C ARG A 89 -36.20 -19.46 -15.68
N ARG A 90 -35.08 -19.79 -16.33
CA ARG A 90 -35.05 -20.83 -17.37
C ARG A 90 -34.76 -22.24 -16.87
N PHE A 91 -34.28 -22.40 -15.63
CA PHE A 91 -33.89 -23.69 -15.09
C PHE A 91 -34.54 -24.00 -13.74
N PRO A 92 -35.88 -23.97 -13.66
CA PRO A 92 -36.62 -24.27 -12.44
C PRO A 92 -36.76 -25.77 -12.18
N PHE A 93 -36.82 -26.15 -10.90
CA PHE A 93 -37.28 -27.46 -10.44
C PHE A 93 -38.00 -27.31 -9.09
N GLU A 94 -38.86 -28.26 -8.78
CA GLU A 94 -39.48 -28.39 -7.47
C GLU A 94 -38.69 -29.35 -6.59
N LEU A 95 -38.48 -28.93 -5.35
CA LEU A 95 -38.07 -29.80 -4.26
C LEU A 95 -39.33 -30.23 -3.49
N CYS A 96 -39.56 -31.53 -3.39
CA CYS A 96 -40.70 -32.11 -2.70
C CYS A 96 -40.23 -32.85 -1.45
N GLU A 97 -40.81 -32.57 -0.29
CA GLU A 97 -40.54 -33.27 0.97
C GLU A 97 -41.75 -34.14 1.30
N HIS A 98 -41.55 -35.45 1.47
CA HIS A 98 -42.63 -36.43 1.66
C HIS A 98 -43.75 -36.33 0.60
N GLY A 99 -43.37 -36.09 -0.66
CA GLY A 99 -44.30 -36.00 -1.79
C GLY A 99 -45.10 -34.70 -1.90
N LYS A 100 -44.84 -33.71 -1.03
CA LYS A 100 -45.45 -32.36 -1.10
C LYS A 100 -44.40 -31.34 -1.54
N THR A 101 -44.77 -30.43 -2.43
CA THR A 101 -43.88 -29.34 -2.87
C THR A 101 -43.45 -28.51 -1.67
N ARG A 102 -42.16 -28.53 -1.38
CA ARG A 102 -41.52 -27.76 -0.31
C ARG A 102 -41.06 -26.41 -0.82
N ALA A 103 -40.39 -26.40 -1.98
CA ALA A 103 -39.86 -25.19 -2.60
C ALA A 103 -39.83 -25.33 -4.13
N VAL A 104 -39.98 -24.19 -4.82
CA VAL A 104 -39.65 -24.09 -6.25
C VAL A 104 -38.35 -23.31 -6.35
N ILE A 105 -37.33 -23.90 -6.97
CA ILE A 105 -35.97 -23.38 -7.03
C ILE A 105 -35.62 -23.15 -8.49
N ASN A 106 -35.06 -21.98 -8.81
CA ASN A 106 -34.50 -21.67 -10.11
C ASN A 106 -32.99 -21.46 -9.96
N VAL A 107 -32.22 -22.17 -10.78
CA VAL A 107 -30.76 -22.09 -10.80
C VAL A 107 -30.32 -21.24 -11.99
N PRO A 108 -29.24 -20.44 -11.90
CA PRO A 108 -28.87 -19.50 -12.97
C PRO A 108 -28.47 -20.17 -14.29
N THR A 109 -28.02 -21.42 -14.27
CA THR A 109 -27.49 -22.14 -15.44
C THR A 109 -27.94 -23.59 -15.48
N ALA A 110 -27.95 -24.22 -16.66
CA ALA A 110 -28.34 -25.62 -16.81
C ALA A 110 -27.36 -26.53 -16.07
N SER A 111 -26.06 -26.29 -16.27
CA SER A 111 -25.00 -27.05 -15.63
C SER A 111 -25.07 -26.99 -14.11
N ALA A 112 -25.34 -25.82 -13.52
CA ALA A 112 -25.49 -25.69 -12.07
C ALA A 112 -26.76 -26.38 -11.53
N ARG A 113 -27.84 -26.42 -12.33
CA ARG A 113 -29.05 -27.18 -11.96
C ARG A 113 -28.73 -28.66 -11.93
N ASP A 114 -28.09 -29.17 -12.98
CA ASP A 114 -27.82 -30.59 -13.12
C ASP A 114 -26.83 -31.06 -12.03
N GLU A 115 -25.80 -30.26 -11.70
CA GLU A 115 -24.87 -30.51 -10.59
C GLU A 115 -25.59 -30.53 -9.22
N LEU A 116 -26.47 -29.57 -8.95
CA LEU A 116 -27.27 -29.56 -7.72
C LEU A 116 -28.23 -30.77 -7.66
N LEU A 117 -28.84 -31.16 -8.77
CA LEU A 117 -29.73 -32.32 -8.84
C LEU A 117 -28.97 -33.64 -8.61
N GLU A 118 -27.75 -33.77 -9.14
CA GLU A 118 -26.89 -34.93 -8.89
C GLU A 118 -26.52 -35.04 -7.40
N CYS A 119 -26.09 -33.92 -6.77
CA CYS A 119 -25.80 -33.92 -5.34
C CYS A 119 -27.05 -34.24 -4.51
N LEU A 120 -28.21 -33.70 -4.87
CA LEU A 120 -29.49 -33.99 -4.22
C LEU A 120 -29.89 -35.47 -4.34
N TYR A 121 -29.69 -36.08 -5.50
CA TYR A 121 -29.98 -37.49 -5.74
C TYR A 121 -29.04 -38.41 -4.94
N ALA A 122 -27.76 -38.07 -4.87
CA ALA A 122 -26.80 -38.80 -4.03
C ALA A 122 -27.18 -38.70 -2.54
N ALA A 123 -27.49 -37.48 -2.07
CA ALA A 123 -27.89 -37.23 -0.69
C ALA A 123 -29.19 -37.98 -0.32
N SER A 124 -30.20 -37.95 -1.19
CA SER A 124 -31.47 -38.65 -0.94
C SER A 124 -31.32 -40.18 -0.93
N SER A 125 -30.31 -40.69 -1.63
CA SER A 125 -29.94 -42.11 -1.63
C SER A 125 -29.05 -42.51 -0.43
N GLY A 126 -28.69 -41.57 0.45
CA GLY A 126 -27.80 -41.82 1.58
C GLY A 126 -26.35 -42.11 1.17
N VAL A 127 -25.97 -41.75 -0.07
CA VAL A 127 -24.62 -41.95 -0.61
C VAL A 127 -23.89 -40.62 -0.55
N ALA A 128 -22.68 -40.61 0.00
CA ALA A 128 -21.81 -39.44 -0.12
C ALA A 128 -21.52 -39.20 -1.61
N TRP A 129 -21.84 -38.01 -2.15
CA TRP A 129 -21.41 -37.66 -3.50
C TRP A 129 -19.87 -37.71 -3.55
N PRO A 130 -19.28 -38.12 -4.68
CA PRO A 130 -17.84 -38.27 -4.77
C PRO A 130 -17.15 -36.95 -4.38
N SER A 131 -16.47 -36.96 -3.24
CA SER A 131 -15.82 -35.78 -2.64
C SER A 131 -14.55 -35.35 -3.38
N ARG A 132 -14.30 -35.90 -4.58
CA ARG A 132 -13.31 -35.39 -5.52
C ARG A 132 -13.85 -35.52 -6.94
N VAL A 133 -14.68 -34.56 -7.34
CA VAL A 133 -14.50 -34.05 -8.70
C VAL A 133 -13.05 -33.54 -8.72
N ASP A 134 -12.20 -34.14 -9.55
CA ASP A 134 -10.82 -33.72 -9.67
C ASP A 134 -10.77 -32.19 -9.92
N ASP A 135 -9.73 -31.51 -9.42
CA ASP A 135 -9.64 -30.06 -9.48
C ASP A 135 -9.84 -29.53 -10.91
N TRP A 136 -9.42 -30.31 -11.90
CA TRP A 136 -9.58 -30.01 -13.31
C TRP A 136 -11.05 -29.97 -13.73
N THR A 137 -11.84 -31.00 -13.45
CA THR A 137 -13.28 -31.01 -13.75
C THR A 137 -14.01 -29.89 -13.01
N ARG A 138 -13.61 -29.56 -11.77
CA ARG A 138 -14.15 -28.43 -11.01
C ARG A 138 -13.83 -27.08 -11.66
N PHE A 139 -12.60 -26.85 -12.11
CA PHE A 139 -12.24 -25.59 -12.76
C PHE A 139 -12.93 -25.42 -14.12
N LEU A 140 -13.09 -26.51 -14.88
CA LEU A 140 -13.85 -26.48 -16.13
C LEU A 140 -15.33 -26.19 -15.92
N SER A 141 -15.96 -26.70 -14.85
CA SER A 141 -17.36 -26.40 -14.55
C SER A 141 -17.58 -24.89 -14.28
N VAL A 142 -16.62 -24.22 -13.61
CA VAL A 142 -16.63 -22.75 -13.45
C VAL A 142 -16.60 -22.05 -14.80
N ALA A 143 -15.70 -22.46 -15.71
CA ALA A 143 -15.60 -21.87 -17.04
C ALA A 143 -16.91 -22.03 -17.85
N ARG A 144 -17.54 -23.21 -17.80
CA ARG A 144 -18.86 -23.46 -18.43
C ARG A 144 -19.94 -22.55 -17.85
N ARG A 145 -20.03 -22.43 -16.52
CA ARG A 145 -20.99 -21.52 -15.86
C ARG A 145 -20.83 -20.07 -16.28
N ILE A 146 -19.59 -19.57 -16.43
CA ILE A 146 -19.34 -18.20 -16.90
C ILE A 146 -19.82 -18.02 -18.34
N LYS A 147 -19.57 -19.03 -19.21
CA LYS A 147 -20.03 -19.01 -20.59
C LYS A 147 -21.57 -19.06 -20.70
N GLU A 148 -22.21 -19.89 -19.89
CA GLU A 148 -23.67 -20.04 -19.86
C GLU A 148 -24.40 -18.82 -19.27
N SER A 149 -23.81 -18.17 -18.27
CA SER A 149 -24.34 -16.96 -17.64
C SER A 149 -24.10 -15.68 -18.47
N ARG A 150 -23.53 -15.80 -19.68
CA ARG A 150 -23.37 -14.66 -20.59
C ARG A 150 -24.73 -14.01 -20.88
N PRO A 151 -24.92 -12.71 -20.61
CA PRO A 151 -26.17 -12.03 -20.88
C PRO A 151 -26.52 -12.13 -22.37
N LYS A 152 -27.69 -12.68 -22.70
CA LYS A 152 -28.22 -12.71 -24.07
C LYS A 152 -28.91 -11.37 -24.37
N GLY A 153 -28.13 -10.32 -24.62
CA GLY A 153 -28.64 -8.99 -24.95
C GLY A 153 -27.56 -7.95 -25.22
N PRO A 154 -27.90 -6.77 -25.77
CA PRO A 154 -26.96 -5.75 -26.28
C PRO A 154 -26.15 -5.01 -25.20
N ALA A 155 -26.12 -5.49 -23.95
CA ALA A 155 -25.63 -4.74 -22.81
C ALA A 155 -24.10 -4.65 -22.69
N VAL A 156 -23.34 -5.60 -23.24
CA VAL A 156 -21.87 -5.65 -23.13
C VAL A 156 -21.26 -5.75 -24.54
N PRO A 157 -20.48 -4.75 -24.99
CA PRO A 157 -19.80 -4.80 -26.29
C PRO A 157 -18.83 -5.98 -26.36
N LYS A 158 -18.83 -6.70 -27.49
CA LYS A 158 -17.87 -7.76 -27.74
C LYS A 158 -16.51 -7.19 -28.12
N CYS A 159 -15.43 -7.88 -27.74
CA CYS A 159 -14.09 -7.55 -28.22
C CYS A 159 -13.72 -8.40 -29.44
N ASN A 160 -12.67 -7.99 -30.16
CA ASN A 160 -12.15 -8.74 -31.32
C ASN A 160 -11.17 -9.86 -30.90
N VAL A 161 -11.13 -10.25 -29.63
CA VAL A 161 -10.26 -11.32 -29.13
C VAL A 161 -10.94 -12.66 -29.40
N SER A 162 -10.29 -13.52 -30.18
CA SER A 162 -10.73 -14.90 -30.44
C SER A 162 -9.96 -15.91 -29.59
N ILE A 163 -10.49 -17.13 -29.47
CA ILE A 163 -9.79 -18.24 -28.81
C ILE A 163 -8.45 -18.51 -29.49
N ASP A 164 -8.44 -18.56 -30.83
CA ASP A 164 -7.22 -18.78 -31.62
C ASP A 164 -6.17 -17.68 -31.38
N LEU A 165 -6.59 -16.43 -31.19
CA LEU A 165 -5.66 -15.33 -30.90
C LEU A 165 -4.99 -15.52 -29.54
N VAL A 166 -5.76 -15.92 -28.52
CA VAL A 166 -5.23 -16.19 -27.18
C VAL A 166 -4.32 -17.41 -27.20
N GLN A 167 -4.73 -18.50 -27.86
CA GLN A 167 -3.92 -19.72 -27.96
C GLN A 167 -2.60 -19.47 -28.69
N ARG A 168 -2.60 -18.71 -29.79
CA ARG A 168 -1.37 -18.31 -30.49
C ARG A 168 -0.45 -17.44 -29.62
N HIS A 169 -1.03 -16.57 -28.79
CA HIS A 169 -0.24 -15.79 -27.83
C HIS A 169 0.38 -16.68 -26.75
N LEU A 170 -0.38 -17.66 -26.23
CA LEU A 170 0.13 -18.64 -25.27
C LEU A 170 1.21 -19.53 -25.88
N GLU A 171 1.13 -19.88 -27.16
CA GLU A 171 2.19 -20.61 -27.87
C GLU A 171 3.52 -19.83 -27.86
N GLY A 172 3.48 -18.54 -28.18
CA GLY A 172 4.68 -17.69 -28.07
C GLY A 172 5.25 -17.62 -26.64
N ILE A 173 4.39 -17.70 -25.62
CA ILE A 173 4.82 -17.77 -24.21
C ILE A 173 5.47 -19.13 -23.88
N ILE A 174 4.89 -20.23 -24.37
CA ILE A 174 5.42 -21.59 -24.18
C ILE A 174 6.78 -21.75 -24.88
N ASP A 175 6.94 -21.15 -26.06
CA ASP A 175 8.21 -21.18 -26.79
C ASP A 175 9.32 -20.49 -25.96
N VAL A 176 9.03 -19.32 -25.38
CA VAL A 176 9.98 -18.63 -24.48
C VAL A 176 10.32 -19.49 -23.26
N TYR A 177 9.31 -20.10 -22.62
CA TYR A 177 9.55 -21.01 -21.48
C TYR A 177 10.44 -22.20 -21.87
N THR A 178 10.19 -22.81 -23.02
CA THR A 178 10.94 -23.98 -23.51
C THR A 178 12.38 -23.61 -23.83
N VAL A 179 12.59 -22.49 -24.53
CA VAL A 179 13.92 -21.98 -24.87
C VAL A 179 14.68 -21.65 -23.59
N THR A 180 14.07 -20.85 -22.69
CA THR A 180 14.74 -20.45 -21.44
C THR A 180 15.02 -21.62 -20.51
N GLY A 181 14.12 -22.60 -20.44
CA GLY A 181 14.31 -23.83 -19.67
C GLY A 181 15.33 -24.81 -20.25
N SER A 182 15.75 -24.63 -21.51
CA SER A 182 16.83 -25.41 -22.12
C SER A 182 18.23 -24.93 -21.72
N PHE A 183 18.34 -23.71 -21.18
CA PHE A 183 19.60 -23.17 -20.70
C PHE A 183 19.95 -23.74 -19.33
N THR A 184 21.22 -24.06 -19.13
CA THR A 184 21.76 -24.58 -17.87
C THR A 184 22.18 -23.48 -16.90
N ASP A 185 22.37 -22.25 -17.41
CA ASP A 185 22.79 -21.08 -16.64
C ASP A 185 21.86 -19.89 -16.90
N ILE A 186 21.58 -19.11 -15.86
CA ILE A 186 20.81 -17.86 -15.94
C ILE A 186 21.52 -16.79 -16.79
N VAL A 187 22.85 -16.88 -16.92
CA VAL A 187 23.65 -15.99 -17.78
C VAL A 187 23.36 -16.24 -19.26
N ASP A 188 23.01 -17.46 -19.66
CA ASP A 188 22.59 -17.77 -21.03
C ASP A 188 21.19 -17.21 -21.32
N VAL A 189 20.28 -17.29 -20.34
CA VAL A 189 18.95 -16.63 -20.41
C VAL A 189 19.11 -15.11 -20.59
N TYR A 190 20.03 -14.51 -19.82
CA TYR A 190 20.36 -13.09 -19.93
C TYR A 190 20.88 -12.73 -21.34
N SER A 191 21.83 -13.51 -21.84
CA SER A 191 22.40 -13.32 -23.19
C SER A 191 21.32 -13.47 -24.29
N TYR A 192 20.43 -14.45 -24.14
CA TYR A 192 19.27 -14.62 -25.01
C TYR A 192 18.35 -13.39 -24.98
N PHE A 193 18.03 -12.83 -23.81
CA PHE A 193 17.18 -11.65 -23.70
C PHE A 193 17.85 -10.38 -24.24
N LEU A 194 19.16 -10.20 -24.05
CA LEU A 194 19.91 -9.13 -24.70
C LEU A 194 19.80 -9.22 -26.23
N GLU A 195 19.90 -10.43 -26.79
CA GLU A 195 19.77 -10.63 -28.23
C GLU A 195 18.33 -10.38 -28.72
N GLN A 196 17.31 -10.80 -27.98
CA GLN A 196 15.91 -10.49 -28.31
C GLN A 196 15.65 -8.98 -28.36
N GLU A 197 16.19 -8.23 -27.39
CA GLU A 197 16.09 -6.77 -27.38
C GLU A 197 16.84 -6.17 -28.58
N ARG A 198 18.07 -6.61 -28.85
CA ARG A 198 18.89 -6.14 -29.97
C ARG A 198 18.20 -6.32 -31.32
N LEU A 199 17.63 -7.50 -31.58
CA LEU A 199 16.89 -7.78 -32.82
C LEU A 199 15.63 -6.92 -32.93
N TYR A 200 14.96 -6.63 -31.81
CA TYR A 200 13.80 -5.76 -31.78
C TYR A 200 14.17 -4.30 -32.06
N VAL A 201 15.26 -3.80 -31.49
CA VAL A 201 15.78 -2.45 -31.75
C VAL A 201 16.25 -2.30 -33.21
N ALA A 202 16.97 -3.29 -33.74
CA ALA A 202 17.58 -3.21 -35.07
C ALA A 202 16.59 -3.24 -36.25
N GLY A 203 15.41 -3.85 -36.07
CA GLY A 203 14.48 -4.06 -37.18
C GLY A 203 13.01 -4.25 -36.80
N GLY A 204 12.63 -3.97 -35.56
CA GLY A 204 11.25 -4.12 -35.08
C GLY A 204 10.78 -5.58 -35.02
N ALA A 205 11.70 -6.52 -34.80
CA ALA A 205 11.41 -7.96 -34.77
C ALA A 205 10.21 -8.27 -33.88
N THR A 206 9.24 -9.04 -34.39
CA THR A 206 8.08 -9.49 -33.60
C THR A 206 8.47 -10.67 -32.71
N ASN A 207 9.25 -10.39 -31.67
CA ASN A 207 9.84 -11.38 -30.78
C ASN A 207 9.42 -11.16 -29.31
N PHE A 208 10.11 -11.77 -28.35
CA PHE A 208 9.72 -11.67 -26.93
C PHE A 208 9.84 -10.23 -26.39
N ALA A 209 10.89 -9.49 -26.77
CA ALA A 209 11.07 -8.09 -26.38
C ALA A 209 9.93 -7.20 -26.91
N HIS A 210 9.53 -7.37 -28.17
CA HIS A 210 8.35 -6.71 -28.74
C HIS A 210 7.06 -7.05 -27.97
N THR A 211 6.88 -8.32 -27.62
CA THR A 211 5.70 -8.78 -26.87
C THR A 211 5.64 -8.13 -25.50
N VAL A 212 6.76 -8.10 -24.77
CA VAL A 212 6.87 -7.44 -23.47
C VAL A 212 6.61 -5.94 -23.60
N HIS A 213 7.20 -5.26 -24.60
CA HIS A 213 6.95 -3.83 -24.82
C HIS A 213 5.45 -3.52 -25.01
N ARG A 214 4.71 -4.39 -25.72
CA ARG A 214 3.25 -4.26 -25.88
C ARG A 214 2.45 -4.43 -24.59
N LEU A 215 2.98 -5.14 -23.60
CA LEU A 215 2.39 -5.26 -22.27
C LEU A 215 2.62 -3.98 -21.43
N HIS A 216 3.47 -3.06 -21.89
CA HIS A 216 3.76 -1.76 -21.30
C HIS A 216 3.30 -0.60 -22.22
N PRO A 217 1.98 -0.37 -22.37
CA PRO A 217 1.43 0.51 -23.41
C PRO A 217 1.81 1.99 -23.24
N VAL A 218 2.09 2.45 -22.01
CA VAL A 218 2.55 3.83 -21.75
C VAL A 218 3.96 4.02 -22.31
N ASP A 219 4.88 3.09 -22.00
CA ASP A 219 6.25 3.09 -22.48
C ASP A 219 6.33 2.88 -24.00
N LEU A 220 5.50 1.99 -24.53
CA LEU A 220 5.37 1.78 -25.97
C LEU A 220 4.93 3.04 -26.71
N TYR A 221 4.04 3.83 -26.12
CA TYR A 221 3.61 5.09 -26.71
C TYR A 221 4.70 6.16 -26.58
N ALA A 222 5.33 6.29 -25.41
CA ALA A 222 6.41 7.26 -25.18
C ALA A 222 7.59 7.03 -26.14
N SER A 223 7.92 5.77 -26.40
CA SER A 223 9.02 5.34 -27.27
C SER A 223 8.81 5.63 -28.76
N LYS A 224 7.60 6.06 -29.18
CA LYS A 224 7.34 6.45 -30.59
C LYS A 224 7.94 7.81 -30.97
N ASN A 225 8.24 8.64 -29.98
CA ASN A 225 8.58 10.04 -30.24
C ASN A 225 10.07 10.34 -30.29
N GLU A 226 10.96 9.53 -29.68
CA GLU A 226 12.42 9.56 -29.91
C GLU A 226 13.05 8.22 -29.47
N PRO A 227 13.27 7.24 -30.35
CA PRO A 227 14.03 6.04 -29.99
C PRO A 227 15.53 6.38 -29.95
N SER A 228 16.18 6.14 -28.81
CA SER A 228 17.61 5.86 -28.85
C SER A 228 17.77 4.56 -29.65
N LEU A 229 18.64 4.54 -30.66
CA LEU A 229 18.83 3.35 -31.49
C LEU A 229 19.88 2.38 -30.91
N THR A 230 20.30 2.60 -29.66
CA THR A 230 21.37 1.81 -29.04
C THR A 230 20.76 0.63 -28.27
N PRO A 231 20.97 -0.62 -28.73
CA PRO A 231 20.55 -1.81 -28.00
C PRO A 231 21.17 -1.85 -26.61
N LEU A 232 20.42 -2.35 -25.63
CA LEU A 232 20.94 -2.56 -24.28
C LEU A 232 22.20 -3.43 -24.27
N ALA A 233 22.25 -4.44 -25.14
CA ALA A 233 23.40 -5.32 -25.30
C ALA A 233 24.71 -4.56 -25.57
N ASP A 234 24.66 -3.53 -26.40
CA ASP A 234 25.85 -2.74 -26.78
C ASP A 234 26.30 -1.82 -25.66
N VAL A 235 25.38 -1.46 -24.75
CA VAL A 235 25.65 -0.63 -23.58
C VAL A 235 26.21 -1.47 -22.43
N VAL A 236 25.44 -2.44 -21.93
CA VAL A 236 25.77 -3.15 -20.67
C VAL A 236 26.85 -4.23 -20.83
N SER A 237 27.24 -4.56 -22.06
CA SER A 237 28.33 -5.52 -22.35
C SER A 237 29.69 -4.86 -22.54
N THR A 238 29.80 -3.55 -22.35
CA THR A 238 31.06 -2.80 -22.45
C THR A 238 31.29 -1.97 -21.19
N CYS A 239 32.53 -1.90 -20.72
CA CYS A 239 32.87 -1.14 -19.53
C CYS A 239 32.72 0.36 -19.78
N ALA A 240 31.94 1.05 -18.92
CA ALA A 240 31.74 2.49 -19.00
C ALA A 240 33.00 3.35 -18.85
N HIS A 241 34.08 2.81 -18.28
CA HIS A 241 35.34 3.54 -18.03
C HIS A 241 36.40 3.33 -19.11
N CYS A 242 36.54 2.11 -19.63
CA CYS A 242 37.63 1.73 -20.55
C CYS A 242 37.16 1.13 -21.88
N ASN A 243 35.85 0.99 -22.09
CA ASN A 243 35.24 0.36 -23.26
C ASN A 243 35.64 -1.11 -23.52
N ALA A 244 36.31 -1.77 -22.58
CA ALA A 244 36.60 -3.19 -22.68
C ALA A 244 35.30 -4.01 -22.62
N SER A 245 35.23 -5.10 -23.39
CA SER A 245 34.10 -6.03 -23.33
C SER A 245 34.00 -6.67 -21.94
N LEU A 246 32.80 -6.69 -21.38
CA LEU A 246 32.51 -7.29 -20.09
C LEU A 246 32.04 -8.74 -20.28
N PRO A 247 32.49 -9.69 -19.43
CA PRO A 247 31.93 -11.02 -19.42
C PRO A 247 30.42 -10.97 -19.11
N PRO A 248 29.56 -11.78 -19.79
CA PRO A 248 28.11 -11.75 -19.58
C PRO A 248 27.68 -11.94 -18.12
N ALA A 249 28.42 -12.74 -17.33
CA ALA A 249 28.16 -12.92 -15.91
C ALA A 249 28.34 -11.64 -15.08
N ILE A 250 29.34 -10.82 -15.41
CA ILE A 250 29.58 -9.52 -14.78
C ILE A 250 28.47 -8.54 -15.16
N SER A 251 28.12 -8.49 -16.46
CA SER A 251 27.00 -7.68 -16.96
C SER A 251 25.67 -8.08 -16.32
N PHE A 252 25.42 -9.39 -16.13
CA PHE A 252 24.22 -9.89 -15.46
C PHE A 252 24.12 -9.43 -14.00
N GLN A 253 25.20 -9.56 -13.21
CA GLN A 253 25.23 -9.11 -11.81
C GLN A 253 24.96 -7.61 -11.70
N MET A 254 25.59 -6.82 -12.57
CA MET A 254 25.44 -5.38 -12.60
C MET A 254 24.05 -4.93 -13.06
N HIS A 255 23.56 -5.51 -14.15
CA HIS A 255 22.33 -5.06 -14.82
C HIS A 255 21.07 -5.64 -14.17
N ILE A 256 21.05 -6.94 -13.88
CA ILE A 256 19.84 -7.64 -13.39
C ILE A 256 19.81 -7.70 -11.86
N LEU A 257 20.94 -8.02 -11.22
CA LEU A 257 21.02 -8.07 -9.76
C LEU A 257 21.28 -6.70 -9.12
N LEU A 258 21.54 -5.68 -9.94
CA LEU A 258 21.89 -4.31 -9.51
C LEU A 258 23.04 -4.29 -8.49
N GLN A 259 23.97 -5.24 -8.60
CA GLN A 259 25.12 -5.33 -7.72
C GLN A 259 26.28 -4.49 -8.27
N PRO A 260 27.05 -3.82 -7.40
CA PRO A 260 28.32 -3.23 -7.79
C PRO A 260 29.29 -4.32 -8.29
N VAL A 261 29.94 -4.09 -9.43
CA VAL A 261 30.94 -5.00 -9.99
C VAL A 261 32.22 -4.25 -10.34
N MET A 262 33.33 -4.98 -10.51
CA MET A 262 34.61 -4.41 -10.95
C MET A 262 34.90 -4.82 -12.40
N CYS A 263 35.34 -3.88 -13.23
CA CYS A 263 35.77 -4.20 -14.58
C CYS A 263 37.09 -5.01 -14.55
N PRO A 264 37.16 -6.22 -15.15
CA PRO A 264 38.37 -7.04 -15.15
C PRO A 264 39.56 -6.42 -15.92
N ALA A 265 39.31 -5.40 -16.76
CA ALA A 265 40.34 -4.79 -17.60
C ALA A 265 40.98 -3.53 -16.98
N CYS A 266 40.21 -2.75 -16.23
CA CYS A 266 40.69 -1.48 -15.67
C CYS A 266 40.53 -1.34 -14.14
N ASP A 267 39.98 -2.37 -13.48
CA ASP A 267 39.64 -2.35 -12.05
C ASP A 267 38.76 -1.14 -11.64
N GLY A 268 38.00 -0.59 -12.60
CA GLY A 268 37.03 0.47 -12.34
C GLY A 268 35.72 -0.13 -11.82
N PRO A 269 35.12 0.43 -10.75
CA PRO A 269 33.81 -0.01 -10.29
C PRO A 269 32.72 0.41 -11.28
N LEU A 270 31.74 -0.46 -11.45
CA LEU A 270 30.61 -0.31 -12.34
C LEU A 270 29.32 -0.60 -11.59
N LEU A 271 28.37 0.31 -11.71
CA LEU A 271 26.98 0.12 -11.33
C LEU A 271 26.11 0.28 -12.59
N TYR A 272 24.88 -0.24 -12.57
CA TYR A 272 23.92 0.05 -13.63
C TYR A 272 23.70 1.57 -13.80
N GLU A 273 23.69 2.30 -12.69
CA GLU A 273 23.63 3.77 -12.63
C GLU A 273 24.79 4.46 -13.39
N THR A 274 25.96 3.83 -13.48
CA THR A 274 27.12 4.37 -14.22
C THR A 274 26.79 4.58 -15.70
N TYR A 275 25.93 3.75 -16.29
CA TYR A 275 25.50 3.91 -17.69
C TYR A 275 24.45 5.01 -17.86
N LYS A 276 23.71 5.38 -16.80
CA LYS A 276 22.85 6.57 -16.82
C LYS A 276 23.70 7.85 -16.92
N VAL A 277 24.88 7.88 -16.28
CA VAL A 277 25.85 8.97 -16.44
C VAL A 277 26.36 9.04 -17.89
N LEU A 278 26.70 7.91 -18.50
CA LEU A 278 27.09 7.89 -19.92
C LEU A 278 25.97 8.37 -20.85
N ALA A 279 24.74 7.94 -20.61
CA ALA A 279 23.57 8.40 -21.36
C ALA A 279 23.39 9.93 -21.24
N PHE A 280 23.60 10.48 -20.04
CA PHE A 280 23.63 11.93 -19.81
C PHE A 280 24.72 12.60 -20.65
N LEU A 281 25.95 12.10 -20.60
CA LEU A 281 27.08 12.68 -21.33
C LEU A 281 26.88 12.65 -22.84
N ALA A 282 26.30 11.57 -23.37
CA ALA A 282 25.98 11.42 -24.79
C ALA A 282 24.85 12.37 -25.24
N ALA A 283 23.80 12.51 -24.42
CA ALA A 283 22.67 13.40 -24.74
C ALA A 283 23.01 14.89 -24.57
N TYR A 284 24.00 15.22 -23.72
CA TYR A 284 24.34 16.60 -23.36
C TYR A 284 25.86 16.89 -23.39
N PRO A 285 26.54 16.73 -24.55
CA PRO A 285 27.99 16.93 -24.66
C PRO A 285 28.44 18.39 -24.40
N GLY A 286 27.50 19.34 -24.47
CA GLY A 286 27.68 20.74 -24.08
C GLY A 286 26.49 21.23 -23.27
N VAL A 287 26.39 20.79 -22.01
CA VAL A 287 25.23 20.99 -21.12
C VAL A 287 24.68 22.42 -21.14
N LEU A 288 25.54 23.44 -21.22
CA LEU A 288 25.12 24.84 -21.20
C LEU A 288 24.53 25.37 -22.53
N ALA A 289 24.76 24.70 -23.65
CA ALA A 289 24.25 25.13 -24.96
C ALA A 289 22.71 25.01 -25.08
N ARG A 290 22.08 24.16 -24.26
CA ARG A 290 20.61 23.97 -24.23
C ARG A 290 19.88 24.89 -23.25
N PHE A 291 20.59 25.79 -22.56
CA PHE A 291 20.00 26.81 -21.67
C PHE A 291 20.21 28.25 -22.23
N PRO A 292 19.64 28.60 -23.40
CA PRO A 292 19.88 29.88 -24.06
C PRO A 292 19.44 31.11 -23.25
N GLY A 293 18.44 30.97 -22.37
CA GLY A 293 17.97 32.05 -21.49
C GLY A 293 18.98 32.48 -20.41
N VAL A 294 20.03 31.70 -20.18
CA VAL A 294 21.11 32.00 -19.21
C VAL A 294 22.39 32.47 -19.92
N THR A 295 22.50 32.25 -21.24
CA THR A 295 23.69 32.60 -22.05
C THR A 295 23.47 33.81 -22.96
N ALA A 296 22.26 34.38 -22.99
CA ALA A 296 21.92 35.53 -23.81
C ALA A 296 22.23 36.89 -23.13
N THR A 297 23.47 37.11 -22.71
CA THR A 297 23.98 38.47 -22.41
C THR A 297 25.42 38.62 -22.92
N ARG A 298 25.55 39.28 -24.08
CA ARG A 298 26.74 39.95 -24.67
C ARG A 298 28.12 39.26 -24.73
N TYR A 299 28.36 38.07 -24.18
CA TYR A 299 29.73 37.53 -24.04
C TYR A 299 29.97 36.09 -24.54
N GLY A 300 29.13 35.60 -25.46
CA GLY A 300 29.35 34.33 -26.17
C GLY A 300 29.09 33.08 -25.30
N ALA A 301 28.32 32.13 -25.82
CA ALA A 301 28.09 30.86 -25.13
C ALA A 301 29.41 30.08 -25.03
N ARG A 302 29.99 29.96 -23.83
CA ARG A 302 31.06 28.98 -23.59
C ARG A 302 30.42 27.59 -23.48
N LEU A 303 30.82 26.68 -24.37
CA LEU A 303 30.53 25.26 -24.24
C LEU A 303 31.42 24.72 -23.11
N HIS A 304 30.81 24.27 -22.01
CA HIS A 304 31.55 23.56 -20.97
C HIS A 304 31.42 22.05 -21.21
N THR A 305 32.57 21.37 -21.21
CA THR A 305 32.62 19.91 -21.22
C THR A 305 32.17 19.40 -19.85
N PRO A 306 31.12 18.58 -19.75
CA PRO A 306 30.68 18.01 -18.48
C PRO A 306 31.78 17.15 -17.83
N PRO A 307 31.73 16.91 -16.50
CA PRO A 307 32.70 16.05 -15.85
C PRO A 307 32.62 14.63 -16.41
N GLY A 308 33.73 13.89 -16.37
CA GLY A 308 33.72 12.48 -16.76
C GLY A 308 32.91 11.62 -15.79
N VAL A 309 32.79 10.33 -16.11
CA VAL A 309 32.21 9.34 -15.20
C VAL A 309 33.02 9.32 -13.89
N PRO A 310 32.39 9.47 -12.72
CA PRO A 310 33.09 9.51 -11.45
C PRO A 310 33.63 8.12 -11.09
N ARG A 311 34.70 8.09 -10.28
CA ARG A 311 35.37 6.83 -9.91
C ARG A 311 34.49 5.89 -9.10
N ASP A 312 33.48 6.38 -8.38
CA ASP A 312 32.52 5.55 -7.64
C ASP A 312 31.32 5.11 -8.49
N GLY A 313 31.22 5.60 -9.73
CA GLY A 313 30.18 5.21 -10.69
C GLY A 313 28.78 5.73 -10.39
N HIS A 314 28.57 6.53 -9.34
CA HIS A 314 27.26 7.02 -8.93
C HIS A 314 26.84 8.30 -9.67
N PHE A 315 25.57 8.38 -10.06
CA PHE A 315 24.99 9.55 -10.72
C PHE A 315 24.94 10.75 -9.77
N ALA A 316 24.72 10.53 -8.48
CA ALA A 316 24.77 11.57 -7.46
C ALA A 316 26.14 12.28 -7.41
N THR A 317 27.23 11.52 -7.45
CA THR A 317 28.61 12.05 -7.45
C THR A 317 28.92 12.81 -8.74
N PHE A 318 28.52 12.24 -9.88
CA PHE A 318 28.61 12.92 -11.18
C PHE A 318 27.85 14.26 -11.16
N PHE A 319 26.61 14.25 -10.69
CA PHE A 319 25.75 15.41 -10.69
C PHE A 319 26.24 16.51 -9.72
N ALA A 320 26.79 16.13 -8.57
CA ALA A 320 27.43 17.07 -7.65
C ALA A 320 28.63 17.77 -8.32
N ALA A 321 29.49 17.02 -9.03
CA ALA A 321 30.60 17.59 -9.77
C ALA A 321 30.15 18.48 -10.93
N LEU A 322 29.07 18.11 -11.62
CA LEU A 322 28.49 18.92 -12.70
C LEU A 322 27.91 20.23 -12.15
N LEU A 323 27.19 20.19 -11.03
CA LEU A 323 26.67 21.38 -10.37
C LEU A 323 27.79 22.30 -9.91
N ASP A 324 28.84 21.76 -9.29
CA ASP A 324 30.00 22.55 -8.83
C ASP A 324 30.71 23.23 -10.01
N MET A 325 30.93 22.52 -11.11
CA MET A 325 31.48 23.10 -12.34
C MET A 325 30.63 24.26 -12.88
N VAL A 326 29.31 24.08 -12.93
CA VAL A 326 28.40 25.08 -13.50
C VAL A 326 28.29 26.31 -12.58
N LEU A 327 28.30 26.11 -11.26
CA LEU A 327 28.14 27.18 -10.26
C LEU A 327 29.44 27.92 -9.92
N SER A 328 30.61 27.30 -10.16
CA SER A 328 31.92 27.93 -9.97
C SER A 328 32.32 28.90 -11.09
N CYS A 329 31.49 29.05 -12.14
CA CYS A 329 31.72 30.05 -13.18
C CYS A 329 31.43 31.45 -12.66
N GLU A 330 32.46 32.31 -12.58
CA GLU A 330 32.41 33.69 -12.04
C GLU A 330 31.26 34.55 -12.60
N HIS A 331 30.81 34.31 -13.83
CA HIS A 331 29.74 35.07 -14.49
C HIS A 331 28.33 34.48 -14.30
N SER A 332 28.19 33.27 -13.74
CA SER A 332 26.88 32.65 -13.43
C SER A 332 26.22 33.25 -12.18
N VAL A 333 26.97 34.07 -11.45
CA VAL A 333 26.61 34.65 -10.15
C VAL A 333 25.67 35.85 -10.30
N GLU A 334 25.62 36.52 -11.46
CA GLU A 334 24.98 37.84 -11.52
C GLU A 334 23.49 37.90 -11.89
N LEU A 335 22.84 36.89 -12.47
CA LEU A 335 21.36 36.80 -12.59
C LEU A 335 20.96 35.45 -13.19
N GLY A 336 20.63 34.45 -12.37
CA GLY A 336 20.01 33.20 -12.85
C GLY A 336 20.42 31.88 -12.21
N ALA A 337 21.43 31.86 -11.32
CA ALA A 337 21.94 30.64 -10.69
C ALA A 337 20.87 29.72 -10.02
N PRO A 338 19.86 30.24 -9.28
CA PRO A 338 18.82 29.39 -8.69
C PRO A 338 17.89 28.74 -9.74
N SER A 339 17.59 29.46 -10.83
CA SER A 339 16.76 28.95 -11.93
C SER A 339 17.50 27.90 -12.76
N LEU A 340 18.80 28.13 -13.01
CA LEU A 340 19.68 27.15 -13.65
C LEU A 340 19.84 25.89 -12.79
N ARG A 341 20.09 26.04 -11.48
CA ARG A 341 20.15 24.92 -10.54
C ARG A 341 18.85 24.11 -10.53
N THR A 342 17.70 24.77 -10.47
CA THR A 342 16.39 24.11 -10.51
C THR A 342 16.17 23.36 -11.83
N SER A 343 16.56 23.97 -12.94
CA SER A 343 16.43 23.35 -14.27
C SER A 343 17.36 22.15 -14.45
N LEU A 344 18.60 22.23 -13.95
CA LEU A 344 19.56 21.12 -13.94
C LEU A 344 19.11 19.99 -13.00
N CYS A 345 18.59 20.30 -11.81
CA CYS A 345 18.03 19.29 -10.90
C CYS A 345 16.81 18.59 -11.53
N LYS A 346 15.94 19.33 -12.22
CA LYS A 346 14.79 18.74 -12.92
C LYS A 346 15.23 17.82 -14.06
N LEU A 347 16.24 18.25 -14.83
CA LEU A 347 16.84 17.46 -15.90
C LEU A 347 17.48 16.17 -15.37
N ALA A 348 18.30 16.29 -14.32
CA ALA A 348 18.96 15.18 -13.66
C ALA A 348 17.97 14.17 -13.10
N ASN A 349 16.93 14.62 -12.40
CA ASN A 349 15.85 13.75 -11.91
C ASN A 349 15.10 13.06 -13.05
N THR A 350 14.96 13.72 -14.21
CA THR A 350 14.32 13.10 -15.38
C THR A 350 15.18 11.98 -15.94
N ILE A 351 16.49 12.17 -16.01
CA ILE A 351 17.44 11.21 -16.57
C ILE A 351 17.71 10.06 -15.60
N ASP A 352 17.81 10.32 -14.30
CA ASP A 352 17.94 9.28 -13.28
C ASP A 352 16.73 8.31 -13.29
N GLN A 353 15.55 8.83 -13.63
CA GLN A 353 14.31 8.05 -13.76
C GLN A 353 14.16 7.35 -15.12
N GLN A 354 15.01 7.63 -16.11
CA GLN A 354 14.97 6.98 -17.42
C GLN A 354 15.68 5.63 -17.37
N ALA A 355 15.14 4.67 -18.11
CA ALA A 355 15.82 3.41 -18.38
C ALA A 355 17.05 3.62 -19.26
N VAL A 356 18.04 2.75 -19.13
CA VAL A 356 19.19 2.70 -20.03
C VAL A 356 18.76 2.03 -21.35
N GLY A 357 19.33 2.45 -22.48
CA GLY A 357 19.15 1.81 -23.78
C GLY A 357 18.17 2.51 -24.72
N ALA A 358 17.45 1.74 -25.52
CA ALA A 358 16.69 2.22 -26.68
C ALA A 358 15.32 2.83 -26.35
N TYR A 359 14.69 2.40 -25.26
CA TYR A 359 13.28 2.68 -24.94
C TYR A 359 13.14 3.31 -23.55
N SER A 360 11.94 3.85 -23.25
CA SER A 360 11.65 4.43 -21.92
C SER A 360 11.60 3.39 -20.78
N ILE A 361 11.71 2.11 -21.13
CA ILE A 361 11.74 0.97 -20.22
C ILE A 361 12.93 0.07 -20.56
N ASP A 362 13.57 -0.47 -19.54
CA ASP A 362 14.56 -1.53 -19.71
C ASP A 362 13.84 -2.84 -20.08
N LEU A 363 13.84 -3.17 -21.38
CA LEU A 363 13.11 -4.33 -21.88
C LEU A 363 13.71 -5.65 -21.41
N VAL A 364 14.99 -5.70 -21.07
CA VAL A 364 15.66 -6.93 -20.62
C VAL A 364 15.24 -7.25 -19.20
N GLN A 365 15.28 -6.27 -18.29
CA GLN A 365 14.70 -6.41 -16.96
C GLN A 365 13.19 -6.70 -17.03
N ALA A 366 12.46 -6.07 -17.95
CA ALA A 366 11.04 -6.34 -18.15
C ALA A 366 10.78 -7.79 -18.63
N MET A 367 11.64 -8.33 -19.51
CA MET A 367 11.59 -9.73 -19.93
C MET A 367 11.84 -10.70 -18.78
N PHE A 368 12.76 -10.40 -17.86
CA PHE A 368 12.94 -11.20 -16.62
C PHE A 368 11.70 -11.17 -15.72
N ARG A 369 11.08 -9.99 -15.54
CA ARG A 369 9.81 -9.89 -14.78
C ARG A 369 8.68 -10.68 -15.45
N GLN A 370 8.61 -10.63 -16.79
CA GLN A 370 7.63 -11.41 -17.52
C GLN A 370 7.93 -12.92 -17.46
N LEU A 371 9.20 -13.33 -17.43
CA LEU A 371 9.59 -14.73 -17.30
C LEU A 371 9.09 -15.35 -15.99
N ASP A 372 9.07 -14.61 -14.89
CA ASP A 372 8.48 -15.08 -13.62
C ASP A 372 6.97 -15.39 -13.76
N TYR A 373 6.22 -14.54 -14.47
CA TYR A 373 4.82 -14.83 -14.81
C TYR A 373 4.69 -16.07 -15.70
N ILE A 374 5.54 -16.18 -16.73
CA ILE A 374 5.57 -17.33 -17.65
C ILE A 374 5.84 -18.64 -16.89
N ASN A 375 6.80 -18.64 -15.96
CA ASN A 375 7.18 -19.81 -15.16
C ASN A 375 6.04 -20.31 -14.26
N LYS A 376 5.11 -19.43 -13.87
CA LYS A 376 3.90 -19.78 -13.09
C LYS A 376 2.75 -20.27 -13.97
N MET A 377 2.66 -19.74 -15.19
CA MET A 377 1.56 -20.03 -16.11
C MET A 377 1.78 -21.31 -16.94
N VAL A 378 2.98 -21.49 -17.48
CA VAL A 378 3.29 -22.55 -18.45
C VAL A 378 3.09 -23.97 -17.90
N PRO A 379 3.43 -24.27 -16.62
CA PRO A 379 3.12 -25.58 -16.02
C PRO A 379 1.63 -25.96 -16.02
N HIS A 380 0.73 -24.99 -16.20
CA HIS A 380 -0.72 -25.19 -16.22
C HIS A 380 -1.33 -24.92 -17.61
N THR A 381 -0.55 -25.07 -18.68
CA THR A 381 -0.96 -24.73 -20.05
C THR A 381 -2.14 -25.52 -20.57
N GLU A 382 -2.30 -26.78 -20.16
CA GLU A 382 -3.48 -27.56 -20.53
C GLU A 382 -4.77 -26.81 -20.13
N TYR A 383 -4.79 -26.23 -18.93
CA TYR A 383 -5.93 -25.47 -18.43
C TYR A 383 -6.09 -24.15 -19.19
N TRP A 384 -5.01 -23.37 -19.33
CA TRP A 384 -5.07 -22.04 -19.94
C TRP A 384 -5.31 -22.07 -21.46
N LYS A 385 -4.98 -23.16 -22.15
CA LYS A 385 -5.30 -23.38 -23.57
C LYS A 385 -6.68 -24.00 -23.78
N HIS A 386 -7.35 -24.48 -22.74
CA HIS A 386 -8.64 -25.16 -22.89
C HIS A 386 -9.70 -24.20 -23.47
N PRO A 387 -10.38 -24.53 -24.58
CA PRO A 387 -11.29 -23.61 -25.27
C PRO A 387 -12.41 -23.04 -24.38
N GLU A 388 -12.91 -23.82 -23.42
CA GLU A 388 -13.94 -23.35 -22.48
C GLU A 388 -13.40 -22.28 -21.52
N VAL A 389 -12.16 -22.44 -21.05
CA VAL A 389 -11.49 -21.49 -20.14
C VAL A 389 -11.21 -20.19 -20.87
N VAL A 390 -10.68 -20.28 -22.10
CA VAL A 390 -10.41 -19.10 -22.93
C VAL A 390 -11.70 -18.35 -23.26
N ALA A 391 -12.77 -19.07 -23.63
CA ALA A 391 -14.07 -18.46 -23.89
C ALA A 391 -14.63 -17.75 -22.65
N ALA A 392 -14.52 -18.37 -21.46
CA ALA A 392 -14.93 -17.76 -20.20
C ALA A 392 -14.10 -16.51 -19.87
N ALA A 393 -12.79 -16.55 -20.09
CA ALA A 393 -11.90 -15.41 -19.88
C ALA A 393 -12.25 -14.23 -20.80
N ILE A 394 -12.56 -14.49 -22.08
CA ILE A 394 -13.01 -13.47 -23.03
C ILE A 394 -14.31 -12.82 -22.54
N VAL A 395 -15.29 -13.61 -22.07
CA VAL A 395 -16.55 -13.07 -21.51
C VAL A 395 -16.28 -12.15 -20.31
N ARG A 396 -15.39 -12.56 -19.39
CA ARG A 396 -15.01 -11.74 -18.24
C ARG A 396 -14.27 -10.47 -18.66
N TYR A 397 -13.40 -10.55 -19.65
CA TYR A 397 -12.70 -9.40 -20.20
C TYR A 397 -13.67 -8.38 -20.82
N GLU A 398 -14.65 -8.83 -21.60
CA GLU A 398 -15.70 -7.96 -22.16
C GLU A 398 -16.49 -7.24 -21.05
N GLN A 399 -16.89 -7.98 -20.01
CA GLN A 399 -17.57 -7.42 -18.84
C GLN A 399 -16.70 -6.38 -18.12
N PHE A 400 -15.42 -6.71 -17.89
CA PHE A 400 -14.46 -5.82 -17.26
C PHE A 400 -14.26 -4.53 -18.06
N MET A 401 -14.05 -4.64 -19.37
CA MET A 401 -13.89 -3.49 -20.26
C MET A 401 -15.15 -2.65 -20.35
N TYR A 402 -16.33 -3.26 -20.30
CA TYR A 402 -17.60 -2.53 -20.20
C TYR A 402 -17.72 -1.75 -18.88
N LEU A 403 -17.35 -2.36 -17.76
CA LEU A 403 -17.34 -1.68 -16.45
C LEU A 403 -16.30 -0.55 -16.39
N LEU A 404 -15.11 -0.74 -16.96
CA LEU A 404 -14.10 0.29 -17.15
C LEU A 404 -14.62 1.42 -18.06
N GLY A 405 -15.28 1.08 -19.17
CA GLY A 405 -15.89 2.05 -20.09
C GLY A 405 -16.98 2.89 -19.41
N LYS A 406 -17.81 2.27 -18.56
CA LYS A 406 -18.76 2.98 -17.69
C LYS A 406 -18.07 3.85 -16.64
N ARG A 407 -16.87 3.47 -16.17
CA ARG A 407 -16.04 4.27 -15.26
C ARG A 407 -15.49 5.53 -15.93
N SER A 408 -15.33 5.53 -17.26
CA SER A 408 -14.89 6.72 -18.01
C SER A 408 -16.01 7.72 -18.35
N ARG A 409 -17.29 7.31 -18.29
CA ARG A 409 -18.43 8.18 -18.67
C ARG A 409 -19.26 8.71 -17.51
N ASN A 410 -19.09 8.21 -16.29
CA ASN A 410 -19.70 8.77 -15.08
C ASN A 410 -18.64 8.96 -13.97
N GLU A 411 -18.27 10.22 -13.72
CA GLU A 411 -17.92 10.83 -12.42
C GLU A 411 -17.58 9.87 -11.26
N ARG A 412 -16.38 9.28 -11.22
CA ARG A 412 -15.97 8.39 -10.11
C ARG A 412 -14.51 8.55 -9.66
N ASP A 413 -14.01 9.78 -9.60
CA ASP A 413 -12.86 10.09 -8.75
C ASP A 413 -13.34 10.68 -7.42
N LEU A 414 -12.59 10.39 -6.35
CA LEU A 414 -12.95 10.78 -4.98
C LEU A 414 -13.11 12.31 -4.84
N LYS A 415 -12.31 13.10 -5.59
CA LYS A 415 -12.36 14.56 -5.57
C LYS A 415 -13.69 15.07 -6.13
N THR A 416 -14.15 14.52 -7.25
CA THR A 416 -15.46 14.86 -7.83
C THR A 416 -16.61 14.45 -6.89
N ALA A 417 -16.55 13.24 -6.33
CA ALA A 417 -17.56 12.76 -5.38
C ALA A 417 -17.65 13.65 -4.14
N LEU A 418 -16.51 13.98 -3.53
CA LEU A 418 -16.42 14.90 -2.38
C LEU A 418 -16.98 16.28 -2.70
N THR A 419 -16.59 16.85 -3.83
CA THR A 419 -17.04 18.21 -4.22
C THR A 419 -18.56 18.25 -4.41
N LYS A 420 -19.13 17.20 -5.00
CA LYS A 420 -20.59 17.07 -5.15
C LYS A 420 -21.29 16.90 -3.81
N LEU A 421 -20.76 16.03 -2.96
CA LEU A 421 -21.29 15.79 -1.61
C LEU A 421 -21.32 17.10 -0.81
N TYR A 422 -20.21 17.84 -0.75
CA TYR A 422 -20.15 19.12 -0.04
C TYR A 422 -21.17 20.13 -0.57
N LYS A 423 -21.27 20.27 -1.90
CA LYS A 423 -22.25 21.18 -2.49
C LYS A 423 -23.69 20.79 -2.13
N ALA A 424 -24.01 19.49 -2.16
CA ALA A 424 -25.34 19.00 -1.81
C ALA A 424 -25.67 19.25 -0.34
N LEU A 425 -24.73 18.95 0.56
CA LEU A 425 -24.89 19.15 2.01
C LEU A 425 -25.08 20.63 2.37
N ASP A 426 -24.34 21.54 1.74
CA ASP A 426 -24.41 22.96 2.06
C ASP A 426 -25.62 23.66 1.42
N SER A 427 -26.11 23.15 0.28
CA SER A 427 -27.28 23.72 -0.39
C SER A 427 -28.59 23.41 0.35
N ASP A 428 -28.64 22.28 1.07
CA ASP A 428 -29.78 21.90 1.90
C ASP A 428 -29.33 21.18 3.20
N PRO A 429 -28.84 21.94 4.21
CA PRO A 429 -28.28 21.39 5.46
C PRO A 429 -29.24 20.54 6.29
N LYS A 430 -30.55 20.60 5.99
CA LYS A 430 -31.61 19.87 6.70
C LYS A 430 -32.36 18.89 5.80
N GLY A 431 -31.99 18.80 4.53
CA GLY A 431 -32.67 18.04 3.49
C GLY A 431 -32.59 16.53 3.61
N SER A 432 -31.58 16.03 4.33
CA SER A 432 -31.38 14.59 4.53
C SER A 432 -31.05 14.25 5.98
N ALA A 433 -31.28 12.99 6.36
CA ALA A 433 -30.91 12.49 7.68
C ALA A 433 -29.39 12.59 7.94
N CYS A 434 -28.56 12.33 6.92
CA CYS A 434 -27.10 12.44 7.06
C CYS A 434 -26.63 13.89 7.12
N ALA A 435 -27.30 14.83 6.45
CA ALA A 435 -26.99 16.25 6.59
C ALA A 435 -27.28 16.75 8.01
N LYS A 436 -28.37 16.28 8.63
CA LYS A 436 -28.72 16.60 10.03
C LYS A 436 -27.69 16.07 11.04
N LEU A 437 -27.03 14.95 10.76
CA LEU A 437 -25.93 14.44 11.61
C LEU A 437 -24.72 15.39 11.63
N LEU A 438 -24.56 16.22 10.60
CA LEU A 438 -23.47 17.18 10.46
C LEU A 438 -23.89 18.61 10.81
N GLU A 439 -25.14 18.83 11.24
CA GLU A 439 -25.66 20.14 11.57
C GLU A 439 -24.89 20.74 12.76
N SER A 440 -24.33 21.93 12.56
CA SER A 440 -23.71 22.72 13.61
C SER A 440 -24.26 24.14 13.59
N SER A 441 -24.34 24.80 14.74
CA SER A 441 -24.84 26.18 14.84
C SER A 441 -23.88 27.23 14.26
N SER A 442 -22.62 26.86 14.01
CA SER A 442 -21.53 27.81 13.71
C SER A 442 -20.85 27.59 12.36
N SER A 443 -21.08 26.45 11.69
CA SER A 443 -20.42 26.08 10.42
C SER A 443 -21.33 25.25 9.50
N PRO A 444 -21.17 25.36 8.18
CA PRO A 444 -21.92 24.53 7.24
C PRO A 444 -21.53 23.04 7.37
N PRO A 445 -22.42 22.08 7.05
CA PRO A 445 -22.14 20.65 7.17
C PRO A 445 -20.85 20.19 6.47
N SER A 446 -20.51 20.77 5.31
CA SER A 446 -19.26 20.45 4.62
C SER A 446 -18.01 20.77 5.45
N ALA A 447 -18.06 21.81 6.29
CA ALA A 447 -16.94 22.16 7.16
C ALA A 447 -16.70 21.08 8.22
N THR A 448 -17.76 20.58 8.87
CA THR A 448 -17.68 19.47 9.83
C THR A 448 -17.07 18.23 9.17
N LEU A 449 -17.55 17.89 7.97
CA LEU A 449 -17.09 16.70 7.26
C LEU A 449 -15.64 16.83 6.74
N ARG A 450 -15.19 18.05 6.37
CA ARG A 450 -13.79 18.33 6.03
C ARG A 450 -12.83 18.10 7.20
N SER A 451 -13.21 18.57 8.38
CA SER A 451 -12.42 18.38 9.61
C SER A 451 -12.34 16.90 9.97
N LEU A 452 -13.47 16.19 9.93
CA LEU A 452 -13.48 14.73 10.17
C LEU A 452 -12.52 14.01 9.20
N PHE A 453 -12.61 14.28 7.90
CA PHE A 453 -11.69 13.65 6.94
C PHE A 453 -10.24 14.08 7.14
N SER A 454 -9.96 15.24 7.73
CA SER A 454 -8.62 15.68 8.08
C SER A 454 -8.03 14.84 9.22
N GLU A 455 -8.83 14.50 10.22
CA GLU A 455 -8.45 13.59 11.30
C GLU A 455 -8.21 12.18 10.76
N LEU A 456 -9.13 11.65 9.95
CA LEU A 456 -8.95 10.33 9.34
C LEU A 456 -7.72 10.28 8.43
N LEU A 457 -7.46 11.35 7.66
CA LEU A 457 -6.30 11.42 6.79
C LEU A 457 -4.98 11.38 7.59
N GLN A 458 -4.96 11.93 8.81
CA GLN A 458 -3.80 11.90 9.70
C GLN A 458 -3.56 10.55 10.36
N ASP A 459 -4.57 9.67 10.41
CA ASP A 459 -4.44 8.32 10.96
C ASP A 459 -4.04 7.31 9.87
N GLN A 460 -3.07 6.44 10.15
CA GLN A 460 -2.57 5.46 9.18
C GLN A 460 -3.59 4.37 8.81
N THR A 461 -4.47 4.02 9.74
CA THR A 461 -5.49 2.97 9.58
C THR A 461 -6.80 3.56 9.07
N LEU A 462 -7.30 4.62 9.71
CA LEU A 462 -8.64 5.17 9.48
C LEU A 462 -8.75 5.97 8.18
N ARG A 463 -7.64 6.48 7.62
CA ARG A 463 -7.62 7.14 6.29
C ARG A 463 -8.26 6.31 5.19
N SER A 464 -8.21 4.99 5.32
CA SER A 464 -8.82 4.07 4.36
C SER A 464 -10.34 4.18 4.31
N MET A 465 -10.98 4.67 5.39
CA MET A 465 -12.44 4.77 5.53
C MET A 465 -13.04 5.98 4.82
N ILE A 466 -12.23 6.97 4.42
CA ILE A 466 -12.70 8.20 3.76
C ILE A 466 -13.58 7.90 2.52
N PRO A 467 -13.18 7.04 1.56
CA PRO A 467 -14.02 6.74 0.41
C PRO A 467 -15.34 6.04 0.77
N ALA A 468 -15.34 5.17 1.79
CA ALA A 468 -16.54 4.47 2.26
C ALA A 468 -17.52 5.44 2.92
N LEU A 469 -17.04 6.35 3.76
CA LEU A 469 -17.87 7.40 4.36
C LEU A 469 -18.43 8.33 3.28
N VAL A 470 -17.63 8.77 2.31
CA VAL A 470 -18.11 9.58 1.18
C VAL A 470 -19.23 8.87 0.43
N TYR A 471 -19.07 7.57 0.17
CA TYR A 471 -20.09 6.75 -0.49
C TYR A 471 -21.38 6.69 0.34
N ARG A 472 -21.28 6.39 1.64
CA ARG A 472 -22.44 6.29 2.55
C ARG A 472 -23.14 7.64 2.78
N PHE A 473 -22.41 8.73 2.95
CA PHE A 473 -22.98 10.08 3.05
C PHE A 473 -23.70 10.49 1.75
N THR A 474 -23.18 10.08 0.59
CA THR A 474 -23.80 10.37 -0.72
C THR A 474 -25.07 9.55 -0.94
N ARG A 475 -25.07 8.27 -0.55
CA ARG A 475 -26.24 7.37 -0.68
C ARG A 475 -27.32 7.69 0.36
N CYS A 476 -26.92 7.95 1.59
CA CYS A 476 -27.74 8.31 2.74
C CYS A 476 -29.02 7.46 2.92
N SER A 477 -28.89 6.14 2.85
CA SER A 477 -29.98 5.23 3.24
C SER A 477 -30.18 5.20 4.77
N LYS A 478 -31.24 4.53 5.24
CA LYS A 478 -31.46 4.33 6.69
C LYS A 478 -30.30 3.58 7.34
N ASP A 479 -29.73 2.61 6.63
CA ASP A 479 -28.59 1.82 7.11
C ASP A 479 -27.31 2.65 7.13
N ASP A 480 -27.14 3.57 6.17
CA ASP A 480 -26.02 4.52 6.18
C ASP A 480 -26.08 5.48 7.36
N VAL A 481 -27.27 5.98 7.71
CA VAL A 481 -27.46 6.85 8.88
C VAL A 481 -27.02 6.12 10.15
N THR A 482 -27.41 4.85 10.31
CA THR A 482 -26.97 4.02 11.45
C THR A 482 -25.46 3.80 11.43
N ALA A 483 -24.89 3.41 10.28
CA ALA A 483 -23.45 3.18 10.15
C ALA A 483 -22.62 4.44 10.48
N ILE A 484 -23.02 5.59 9.94
CA ILE A 484 -22.37 6.88 10.19
C ILE A 484 -22.52 7.30 11.66
N THR A 485 -23.66 7.03 12.27
CA THR A 485 -23.87 7.30 13.71
C THR A 485 -22.94 6.43 14.57
N ASN A 486 -22.84 5.13 14.25
CA ASN A 486 -21.92 4.20 14.91
C ASN A 486 -20.47 4.68 14.77
N PHE A 487 -20.10 5.12 13.56
CA PHE A 487 -18.78 5.67 13.29
C PHE A 487 -18.47 6.86 14.20
N ALA A 488 -19.38 7.83 14.25
CA ALA A 488 -19.21 9.02 15.06
C ALA A 488 -19.11 8.70 16.56
N ILE A 489 -19.88 7.74 17.06
CA ILE A 489 -19.82 7.29 18.46
C ILE A 489 -18.46 6.66 18.76
N GLN A 490 -17.92 5.84 17.87
CA GLN A 490 -16.62 5.19 18.11
C GLN A 490 -15.46 6.18 18.05
N ILE A 491 -15.48 7.14 17.11
CA ILE A 491 -14.50 8.23 17.10
C ILE A 491 -14.56 9.03 18.40
N ASP A 492 -15.76 9.37 18.89
CA ASP A 492 -15.91 10.08 20.16
C ASP A 492 -15.43 9.26 21.36
N ILE A 493 -15.65 7.94 21.38
CA ILE A 493 -15.10 7.04 22.40
C ILE A 493 -13.57 7.03 22.34
N ASP A 494 -12.98 6.88 21.16
CA ASP A 494 -11.54 6.85 20.97
C ASP A 494 -10.88 8.16 21.43
N ASP A 495 -11.47 9.30 21.06
CA ASP A 495 -10.97 10.64 21.41
C ASP A 495 -11.08 10.95 22.90
N ASN A 496 -12.12 10.45 23.57
CA ASN A 496 -12.34 10.68 25.00
C ASN A 496 -11.69 9.61 25.91
N THR A 497 -11.12 8.55 25.33
CA THR A 497 -10.43 7.53 26.11
C THR A 497 -9.08 8.08 26.60
N PRO A 498 -8.86 8.23 27.92
CA PRO A 498 -7.65 8.84 28.44
C PRO A 498 -6.41 8.03 28.08
N SER A 499 -5.43 8.67 27.46
CA SER A 499 -4.13 8.07 27.20
C SER A 499 -3.14 8.44 28.31
N PRO A 500 -2.23 7.54 28.72
CA PRO A 500 -1.12 7.90 29.60
C PRO A 500 -0.29 9.07 29.06
N SER A 501 -0.28 9.30 27.74
CA SER A 501 0.40 10.45 27.13
C SER A 501 -0.20 11.79 27.51
N ASP A 502 -1.48 11.84 27.90
CA ASP A 502 -2.18 13.09 28.20
C ASP A 502 -1.60 13.79 29.44
N SER A 503 -1.03 13.01 30.37
CA SER A 503 -0.31 13.56 31.53
C SER A 503 0.95 14.34 31.15
N TYR A 504 1.48 14.15 29.95
CA TYR A 504 2.65 14.87 29.43
C TYR A 504 2.28 16.01 28.47
N ARG A 505 0.99 16.24 28.22
CA ARG A 505 0.52 17.31 27.32
C ARG A 505 0.27 18.59 28.10
N SER A 506 0.79 19.72 27.59
CA SER A 506 0.46 21.05 28.09
C SER A 506 -0.03 21.94 26.96
N THR A 507 -1.35 22.12 26.88
CA THR A 507 -1.98 23.02 25.90
C THR A 507 -1.48 24.46 26.04
N MET A 508 -1.18 24.88 27.26
CA MET A 508 -0.61 26.20 27.53
C MET A 508 0.78 26.33 26.91
N LEU A 509 1.68 25.38 27.19
CA LEU A 509 3.04 25.40 26.63
C LEU A 509 3.01 25.30 25.10
N TYR A 510 2.20 24.39 24.55
CA TYR A 510 2.05 24.24 23.10
C TYR A 510 1.63 25.56 22.43
N LYS A 511 0.59 26.21 22.95
CA LYS A 511 0.10 27.47 22.39
C LYS A 511 1.12 28.62 22.52
N LEU A 512 1.89 28.65 23.61
CA LEU A 512 2.97 29.62 23.80
C LEU A 512 4.11 29.43 22.76
N ILE A 513 4.48 28.18 22.47
CA ILE A 513 5.47 27.87 21.42
C ILE A 513 4.91 28.23 20.05
N VAL A 514 3.66 27.85 19.76
CA VAL A 514 3.01 28.15 18.48
C VAL A 514 2.97 29.65 18.22
N SER A 515 2.51 30.44 19.19
CA SER A 515 2.42 31.89 19.03
C SER A 515 3.79 32.56 18.89
N SER A 516 4.84 32.00 19.51
CA SER A 516 6.18 32.60 19.52
C SER A 516 7.01 32.21 18.31
N GLU A 517 6.96 30.96 17.85
CA GLU A 517 7.90 30.41 16.86
C GLU A 517 7.26 29.80 15.61
N LEU A 518 6.14 29.09 15.74
CA LEU A 518 5.59 28.27 14.64
C LEU A 518 4.54 29.01 13.81
N TRP A 519 3.92 30.05 14.34
CA TRP A 519 2.95 30.87 13.63
C TRP A 519 3.64 31.83 12.66
N ARG A 520 3.10 31.97 11.45
CA ARG A 520 3.66 32.84 10.43
C ARG A 520 3.36 34.31 10.75
N THR A 521 4.37 35.16 10.61
CA THR A 521 4.28 36.61 10.84
C THR A 521 4.77 37.34 9.58
N PRO A 522 3.99 38.27 8.98
CA PRO A 522 2.66 38.69 9.42
C PRO A 522 1.61 37.57 9.28
N THR A 523 0.65 37.52 10.20
CA THR A 523 -0.44 36.52 10.18
C THR A 523 -1.34 36.75 8.99
N GLU A 524 -1.86 35.70 8.36
CA GLU A 524 -3.05 35.85 7.52
C GLU A 524 -4.28 36.21 8.37
N SER A 525 -5.27 36.87 7.74
CA SER A 525 -6.54 37.18 8.42
C SER A 525 -7.40 35.93 8.64
N TYR A 526 -8.27 35.98 9.65
CA TYR A 526 -9.25 34.93 9.95
C TYR A 526 -10.04 34.52 8.70
N ASP A 527 -10.59 35.49 7.97
CA ASP A 527 -11.40 35.24 6.78
C ASP A 527 -10.61 34.58 5.65
N THR A 528 -9.33 34.94 5.50
CA THR A 528 -8.46 34.34 4.49
C THR A 528 -8.22 32.86 4.79
N LEU A 529 -7.91 32.53 6.05
CA LEU A 529 -7.70 31.14 6.47
C LEU A 529 -8.99 30.33 6.40
N LYS A 530 -10.13 30.90 6.82
CA LYS A 530 -11.45 30.26 6.71
C LYS A 530 -11.82 29.98 5.25
N LYS A 531 -11.61 30.96 4.36
CA LYS A 531 -11.83 30.79 2.91
C LYS A 531 -10.90 29.73 2.33
N THR A 532 -9.64 29.71 2.74
CA THR A 532 -8.67 28.70 2.31
C THR A 532 -9.15 27.30 2.72
N PHE A 533 -9.52 27.11 3.99
CA PHE A 533 -10.08 25.86 4.50
C PHE A 533 -11.30 25.40 3.67
N MET A 534 -12.29 26.28 3.45
CA MET A 534 -13.48 25.93 2.66
C MET A 534 -13.19 25.56 1.20
N ASN A 535 -12.07 26.04 0.65
CA ASN A 535 -11.62 25.73 -0.72
C ASN A 535 -10.75 24.47 -0.83
N THR A 536 -10.25 23.92 0.28
CA THR A 536 -9.51 22.64 0.26
C THR A 536 -10.47 21.47 -0.02
N LEU A 537 -9.96 20.25 -0.26
CA LEU A 537 -10.80 19.05 -0.31
C LEU A 537 -10.93 18.42 1.08
N ILE A 538 -9.82 18.30 1.78
CA ILE A 538 -9.71 17.79 3.14
C ILE A 538 -8.73 18.73 3.86
N GLY A 539 -9.03 19.13 5.08
CA GLY A 539 -8.17 20.01 5.86
C GLY A 539 -8.79 20.37 7.20
N SER A 540 -8.00 20.98 8.08
CA SER A 540 -8.45 21.46 9.39
C SER A 540 -8.63 22.97 9.37
N ASN A 541 -9.67 23.48 10.03
CA ASN A 541 -9.90 24.91 10.12
C ASN A 541 -9.02 25.54 11.23
N VAL A 542 -7.99 26.26 10.81
CA VAL A 542 -7.06 26.96 11.73
C VAL A 542 -7.39 28.45 11.89
N ALA A 543 -8.48 28.95 11.31
CA ALA A 543 -8.80 30.39 11.34
C ALA A 543 -8.92 30.96 12.77
N SER A 544 -9.48 30.20 13.71
CA SER A 544 -9.60 30.61 15.12
C SER A 544 -8.26 30.79 15.84
N LEU A 545 -7.17 30.24 15.30
CA LEU A 545 -5.83 30.46 15.84
C LEU A 545 -5.33 31.89 15.58
N VAL A 546 -5.88 32.61 14.59
CA VAL A 546 -5.59 34.04 14.37
C VAL A 546 -5.96 34.85 15.59
N THR A 547 -7.18 34.66 16.13
CA THR A 547 -7.61 35.33 17.36
C THR A 547 -6.67 35.02 18.52
N THR A 548 -6.23 33.77 18.65
CA THR A 548 -5.29 33.36 19.71
C THR A 548 -3.94 34.04 19.54
N TYR A 549 -3.40 34.07 18.32
CA TYR A 549 -2.14 34.74 18.00
C TYR A 549 -2.22 36.26 18.19
N CYS A 550 -3.31 36.90 17.78
CA CYS A 550 -3.50 38.34 17.92
C CYS A 550 -3.58 38.77 19.38
N ILE A 551 -4.27 38.00 20.23
CA ILE A 551 -4.25 38.23 21.68
C ILE A 551 -2.82 38.03 22.23
N ALA A 552 -2.16 36.94 21.85
CA ALA A 552 -0.83 36.58 22.34
C ALA A 552 0.25 37.61 21.96
N SER A 553 0.19 38.16 20.76
CA SER A 553 1.16 39.13 20.22
C SER A 553 0.92 40.59 20.62
N GLY A 554 -0.17 40.85 21.36
CA GLY A 554 -0.59 42.21 21.71
C GLY A 554 -1.27 42.95 20.55
N GLY A 555 -1.72 42.25 19.50
CA GLY A 555 -2.46 42.83 18.36
C GLY A 555 -1.62 43.69 17.42
N SER A 556 -0.29 43.55 17.45
CA SER A 556 0.64 44.42 16.70
C SER A 556 0.75 44.10 15.20
N ASP A 557 0.24 42.96 14.77
CA ASP A 557 0.22 42.54 13.36
C ASP A 557 -0.88 43.28 12.57
N PRO A 558 -0.62 43.73 11.33
CA PRO A 558 -1.62 44.41 10.51
C PRO A 558 -2.97 43.68 10.39
N ASN A 559 -2.94 42.34 10.34
CA ASN A 559 -4.15 41.53 10.19
C ASN A 559 -4.89 41.25 11.52
N CYS A 560 -4.39 41.77 12.64
CA CYS A 560 -5.07 41.69 13.95
C CYS A 560 -6.07 42.83 14.19
N ALA A 561 -6.14 43.84 13.33
CA ALA A 561 -7.01 45.00 13.52
C ALA A 561 -8.52 44.64 13.58
N GLN A 562 -8.91 43.53 12.93
CA GLN A 562 -10.28 43.01 12.95
C GLN A 562 -10.54 42.02 14.10
N GLU A 563 -9.50 41.63 14.83
CA GLU A 563 -9.59 40.72 15.96
C GLU A 563 -9.80 41.48 17.27
N ARG A 564 -10.29 40.77 18.30
CA ARG A 564 -10.46 41.37 19.63
C ARG A 564 -9.11 41.84 20.16
N ALA A 565 -8.96 43.16 20.33
CA ALA A 565 -7.78 43.74 20.96
C ALA A 565 -7.62 43.22 22.40
N PRO A 566 -6.41 42.84 22.82
CA PRO A 566 -6.17 42.46 24.21
C PRO A 566 -6.44 43.67 25.13
N SER A 567 -7.06 43.41 26.27
CA SER A 567 -7.42 44.46 27.24
C SER A 567 -6.26 44.92 28.13
N ASN A 568 -5.06 44.37 27.90
CA ASN A 568 -3.84 44.64 28.66
C ASN A 568 -2.64 44.66 27.71
N SER A 569 -1.52 45.19 28.20
CA SER A 569 -0.27 45.32 27.44
C SER A 569 0.64 44.09 27.51
N TYR A 570 0.23 43.03 28.21
CA TYR A 570 1.05 41.82 28.34
C TYR A 570 1.00 41.01 27.05
N LYS A 571 2.17 40.59 26.58
CA LYS A 571 2.31 39.65 25.47
C LYS A 571 2.46 38.24 26.03
N TRP A 572 1.77 37.29 25.42
CA TRP A 572 1.94 35.87 25.68
C TRP A 572 2.77 35.24 24.56
N GLN A 573 3.99 35.76 24.44
CA GLN A 573 5.05 35.31 23.55
C GLN A 573 6.38 35.49 24.28
N TYR A 574 7.32 34.57 24.07
CA TYR A 574 8.70 34.78 24.50
C TYR A 574 9.55 35.33 23.37
N LEU A 575 10.67 35.97 23.74
CA LEU A 575 11.65 36.45 22.76
C LEU A 575 12.34 35.26 22.12
N ARG A 576 12.38 35.26 20.79
CA ARG A 576 13.19 34.32 20.00
C ARG A 576 14.66 34.53 20.32
N ASP A 577 15.39 33.44 20.51
CA ASP A 577 16.81 33.48 20.80
C ASP A 577 17.65 33.58 19.51
N THR A 578 18.97 33.53 19.66
CA THR A 578 19.91 33.58 18.53
C THR A 578 19.86 32.34 17.62
N TYR A 579 19.12 31.30 17.98
CA TYR A 579 18.99 30.05 17.23
C TYR A 579 17.66 29.94 16.47
N TYR A 580 16.76 30.90 16.65
CA TYR A 580 15.51 30.95 15.87
C TYR A 580 15.79 31.28 14.39
N ASP A 581 15.21 30.48 13.49
CA ASP A 581 15.31 30.65 12.03
C ASP A 581 16.76 30.74 11.51
N VAL A 582 17.70 30.06 12.19
CA VAL A 582 19.08 29.93 11.72
C VAL A 582 19.37 28.50 11.23
N PRO A 583 20.19 28.35 10.17
CA PRO A 583 20.73 27.07 9.77
C PRO A 583 21.40 26.33 10.92
N ILE A 584 21.07 25.05 11.11
CA ILE A 584 21.70 24.21 12.13
C ILE A 584 23.02 23.68 11.57
N THR A 585 24.15 24.07 12.19
CA THR A 585 25.46 23.48 11.89
C THR A 585 25.60 22.17 12.64
N ILE A 586 25.85 21.06 11.92
CA ILE A 586 26.05 19.74 12.52
C ILE A 586 27.43 19.74 13.20
N PRO A 587 27.50 19.60 14.54
CA PRO A 587 28.78 19.54 15.24
C PRO A 587 29.68 18.39 14.77
N LYS A 588 30.99 18.54 14.95
CA LYS A 588 31.94 17.46 14.65
C LYS A 588 31.64 16.25 15.55
N GLY A 589 31.58 15.06 14.95
CA GLY A 589 31.29 13.81 15.66
C GLY A 589 29.81 13.58 15.96
N THR A 590 28.91 14.38 15.38
CA THR A 590 27.47 14.13 15.45
C THR A 590 26.89 14.00 14.05
N SER A 591 25.66 13.51 13.98
CA SER A 591 24.93 13.29 12.74
C SER A 591 23.44 13.50 12.93
N VAL A 592 22.71 13.63 11.80
CA VAL A 592 21.27 13.87 11.81
C VAL A 592 20.55 12.85 10.93
N LEU A 593 19.68 12.05 11.55
CA LEU A 593 18.68 11.26 10.83
C LEU A 593 17.34 12.01 10.84
N LEU A 594 16.85 12.38 9.65
CA LEU A 594 15.53 12.97 9.46
C LEU A 594 14.62 11.97 8.73
N MET A 595 13.36 11.89 9.16
CA MET A 595 12.37 10.99 8.56
C MET A 595 11.08 11.76 8.26
N SER A 596 10.44 11.46 7.13
CA SER A 596 9.19 12.14 6.74
C SER A 596 8.22 11.21 6.03
N GLY A 597 6.93 11.39 6.31
CA GLY A 597 5.85 10.79 5.54
C GLY A 597 5.41 11.70 4.40
N LEU A 598 5.39 11.18 3.17
CA LEU A 598 4.89 11.93 2.01
C LEU A 598 3.36 12.10 2.04
N LEU A 599 2.66 11.35 2.91
CA LEU A 599 1.22 11.46 3.15
C LEU A 599 0.91 11.86 4.60
N ASP A 600 1.80 12.67 5.19
CA ASP A 600 1.55 13.40 6.43
C ASP A 600 0.99 14.80 6.11
N PRO A 601 -0.31 15.05 6.35
CA PRO A 601 -0.91 16.36 6.09
C PRO A 601 -0.58 17.41 7.16
N GLN A 602 -0.07 17.02 8.33
CA GLN A 602 0.27 17.92 9.43
C GLN A 602 1.72 18.43 9.33
N THR A 603 2.68 17.54 9.07
CA THR A 603 4.10 17.89 8.84
C THR A 603 4.52 17.55 7.41
N ALA A 604 4.03 18.34 6.45
CA ALA A 604 4.23 18.07 5.03
C ALA A 604 5.72 17.93 4.66
N ALA A 605 6.05 16.96 3.79
CA ALA A 605 7.42 16.61 3.40
C ALA A 605 8.29 17.78 2.90
N ARG A 606 7.67 18.84 2.37
CA ARG A 606 8.37 20.08 2.02
C ARG A 606 9.10 20.69 3.22
N GLY A 607 8.49 20.68 4.41
CA GLY A 607 9.12 21.17 5.63
C GLY A 607 10.35 20.34 6.00
N ALA A 608 10.24 19.01 5.92
CA ALA A 608 11.37 18.11 6.17
C ALA A 608 12.53 18.32 5.17
N ARG A 609 12.22 18.48 3.87
CA ARG A 609 13.23 18.78 2.84
C ARG A 609 13.90 20.13 3.08
N ASN A 610 13.14 21.17 3.37
CA ASN A 610 13.68 22.49 3.70
C ASN A 610 14.60 22.44 4.95
N GLN A 611 14.18 21.71 5.99
CA GLN A 611 14.99 21.51 7.20
C GLN A 611 16.25 20.69 6.90
N TYR A 612 16.15 19.67 6.05
CA TYR A 612 17.29 18.87 5.63
C TYR A 612 18.32 19.73 4.87
N ASP A 613 17.85 20.56 3.94
CA ASP A 613 18.67 21.43 3.11
C ASP A 613 19.34 22.55 3.93
N SER A 614 18.68 23.02 5.00
CA SER A 614 19.23 24.06 5.88
C SER A 614 20.35 23.58 6.80
N PHE A 615 20.50 22.27 7.03
CA PHE A 615 21.62 21.75 7.83
C PHE A 615 22.97 22.01 7.16
N ILE A 616 23.91 22.63 7.90
CA ILE A 616 25.29 22.82 7.46
C ILE A 616 26.11 21.62 7.93
N GLY A 617 26.53 20.78 6.98
CA GLY A 617 27.27 19.54 7.22
C GLY A 617 26.75 18.37 6.37
N SER A 618 27.59 17.37 6.13
CA SER A 618 27.28 16.21 5.29
C SER A 618 26.84 14.96 6.07
N ALA A 619 27.08 14.91 7.39
CA ALA A 619 26.70 13.79 8.26
C ALA A 619 25.18 13.80 8.55
N LYS A 620 24.36 13.74 7.51
CA LYS A 620 22.91 13.80 7.59
C LYS A 620 22.23 12.91 6.56
N ARG A 621 21.09 12.32 6.91
CA ARG A 621 20.29 11.52 5.99
C ARG A 621 18.81 11.78 6.18
N LEU A 622 18.11 11.99 5.06
CA LEU A 622 16.65 12.07 5.01
C LEU A 622 16.10 10.76 4.44
N VAL A 623 15.14 10.16 5.15
CA VAL A 623 14.39 8.99 4.68
C VAL A 623 12.91 9.35 4.55
N GLU A 624 12.37 9.21 3.33
CA GLU A 624 10.98 9.53 3.04
C GLU A 624 10.15 8.27 2.80
N PHE A 625 8.95 8.24 3.36
CA PHE A 625 8.00 7.14 3.25
C PHE A 625 6.77 7.55 2.45
N ASN A 626 6.51 6.88 1.33
CA ASN A 626 5.46 7.26 0.37
C ASN A 626 4.07 7.42 0.99
N TYR A 627 3.74 6.60 1.99
CA TYR A 627 2.37 6.48 2.51
C TYR A 627 2.28 6.61 4.02
N SER A 628 3.34 7.05 4.69
CA SER A 628 3.31 7.25 6.14
C SER A 628 2.43 8.44 6.49
N ALA A 629 1.63 8.26 7.53
CA ALA A 629 0.88 9.30 8.22
C ALA A 629 1.76 10.15 9.14
N HIS A 630 1.11 11.08 9.85
CA HIS A 630 1.74 11.86 10.90
C HIS A 630 2.35 10.96 11.97
N GLY A 631 3.51 11.31 12.53
CA GLY A 631 4.22 10.43 13.45
C GLY A 631 4.87 9.24 12.73
N THR A 632 5.71 9.52 11.72
CA THR A 632 6.34 8.53 10.84
C THR A 632 7.02 7.37 11.58
N ILE A 633 7.55 7.61 12.77
CA ILE A 633 8.21 6.58 13.59
C ILE A 633 7.30 5.38 13.90
N VAL A 634 5.98 5.60 14.08
CA VAL A 634 5.00 4.53 14.31
C VAL A 634 4.17 4.18 13.08
N ASN A 635 4.03 5.11 12.13
CA ASN A 635 3.11 4.99 10.99
C ASN A 635 3.78 4.50 9.69
N THR A 636 4.73 3.58 9.82
CA THR A 636 5.46 2.95 8.71
C THR A 636 5.36 1.42 8.77
N PRO A 637 4.15 0.86 8.70
CA PRO A 637 3.95 -0.59 8.84
C PRO A 637 4.73 -1.37 7.78
N VAL A 638 5.20 -2.56 8.14
CA VAL A 638 5.90 -3.48 7.24
C VAL A 638 5.02 -4.68 6.90
N THR A 639 5.29 -5.30 5.77
CA THR A 639 4.62 -6.53 5.31
C THR A 639 5.01 -7.77 6.12
N THR A 640 6.15 -7.72 6.81
CA THR A 640 6.61 -8.78 7.72
C THR A 640 5.65 -8.91 8.90
N LYS A 641 5.06 -10.10 9.08
CA LYS A 641 4.11 -10.38 10.16
C LYS A 641 4.76 -10.13 11.52
N GLY A 642 4.17 -9.24 12.32
CA GLY A 642 4.69 -8.87 13.65
C GLY A 642 5.95 -7.99 13.61
N GLY A 643 6.38 -7.53 12.44
CA GLY A 643 7.52 -6.61 12.31
C GLY A 643 7.21 -5.23 12.89
N ALA A 644 8.22 -4.61 13.50
CA ALA A 644 8.13 -3.22 13.96
C ALA A 644 7.99 -2.26 12.76
N PRO A 645 7.41 -1.05 12.95
CA PRO A 645 7.41 -0.03 11.91
C PRO A 645 8.82 0.26 11.39
N CYS A 646 8.99 0.45 10.08
CA CYS A 646 10.32 0.58 9.48
C CYS A 646 11.07 1.81 10.00
N ALA A 647 10.40 2.95 10.21
CA ALA A 647 11.05 4.12 10.79
C ALA A 647 11.58 3.87 12.22
N ALA A 648 10.88 3.06 13.03
CA ALA A 648 11.41 2.64 14.33
C ALA A 648 12.64 1.73 14.19
N GLN A 649 12.67 0.85 13.18
CA GLN A 649 13.85 0.04 12.87
C GLN A 649 15.03 0.90 12.42
N LEU A 650 14.80 1.95 11.63
CA LEU A 650 15.84 2.91 11.23
C LEU A 650 16.41 3.67 12.43
N VAL A 651 15.57 4.09 13.38
CA VAL A 651 16.03 4.73 14.62
C VAL A 651 16.87 3.75 15.45
N ALA A 652 16.44 2.50 15.58
CA ALA A 652 17.22 1.47 16.25
C ALA A 652 18.57 1.24 15.55
N SER A 653 18.57 1.15 14.22
CA SER A 653 19.78 1.03 13.42
C SER A 653 20.72 2.22 13.64
N PHE A 654 20.20 3.45 13.57
CA PHE A 654 20.95 4.69 13.81
C PHE A 654 21.68 4.68 15.15
N VAL A 655 21.03 4.19 16.21
CA VAL A 655 21.67 4.02 17.53
C VAL A 655 22.72 2.92 17.51
N THR A 656 22.44 1.78 16.88
CA THR A 656 23.38 0.63 16.87
C THR A 656 24.66 0.89 16.08
N VAL A 657 24.61 1.78 15.10
CA VAL A 657 25.77 2.18 14.29
C VAL A 657 26.39 3.49 14.77
N ASP A 658 26.16 3.86 16.04
CA ASP A 658 26.72 5.06 16.70
C ASP A 658 26.48 6.36 15.92
N GLY A 659 25.30 6.47 15.33
CA GLY A 659 24.90 7.62 14.53
C GLY A 659 25.51 7.67 13.12
N ASP A 660 26.24 6.66 12.66
CA ASP A 660 26.73 6.63 11.28
C ASP A 660 25.57 6.47 10.28
N VAL A 661 25.13 7.59 9.70
CA VAL A 661 24.03 7.64 8.74
C VAL A 661 24.32 6.88 7.43
N THR A 662 25.58 6.58 7.14
CA THR A 662 26.00 5.80 5.97
C THR A 662 25.88 4.30 6.21
N ALA A 663 25.98 3.87 7.47
CA ALA A 663 25.90 2.48 7.90
C ALA A 663 24.50 2.01 8.30
N LEU A 664 23.47 2.84 8.12
CA LEU A 664 22.08 2.46 8.45
C LEU A 664 21.64 1.20 7.70
N ASP A 665 21.13 0.23 8.45
CA ASP A 665 20.35 -0.87 7.89
C ASP A 665 19.01 -0.32 7.39
N THR A 666 18.87 -0.29 6.07
CA THR A 666 17.68 0.21 5.38
C THR A 666 16.85 -0.90 4.77
N SER A 667 17.13 -2.17 5.09
CA SER A 667 16.42 -3.34 4.55
C SER A 667 14.91 -3.27 4.79
N CYS A 668 14.47 -2.66 5.90
CA CYS A 668 13.05 -2.49 6.19
C CYS A 668 12.30 -1.67 5.13
N LEU A 669 12.97 -0.77 4.40
CA LEU A 669 12.35 0.06 3.35
C LEU A 669 11.75 -0.78 2.23
N ALA A 670 12.38 -1.91 1.90
CA ALA A 670 11.89 -2.85 0.89
C ALA A 670 10.59 -3.56 1.32
N THR A 671 10.28 -3.56 2.61
CA THR A 671 9.14 -4.27 3.19
C THR A 671 8.03 -3.34 3.67
N VAL A 672 8.19 -2.02 3.58
CA VAL A 672 7.17 -1.04 3.96
C VAL A 672 5.88 -1.35 3.19
N ALA A 673 4.79 -1.52 3.93
CA ALA A 673 3.50 -1.87 3.36
C ALA A 673 3.01 -0.75 2.43
N PRO A 674 2.51 -1.08 1.23
CA PRO A 674 1.89 -0.09 0.36
C PRO A 674 0.59 0.43 0.98
N MET A 675 0.15 1.62 0.56
CA MET A 675 -1.18 2.10 0.90
C MET A 675 -2.23 1.16 0.29
N SER A 676 -3.18 0.72 1.11
CA SER A 676 -4.32 -0.07 0.69
C SER A 676 -5.61 0.56 1.19
N PHE A 677 -6.58 0.69 0.29
CA PHE A 677 -7.97 1.00 0.65
C PHE A 677 -8.80 -0.27 0.88
N ALA A 678 -8.16 -1.44 0.91
CA ALA A 678 -8.80 -2.67 1.35
C ALA A 678 -8.96 -2.59 2.87
N ILE A 679 -10.21 -2.55 3.32
CA ILE A 679 -10.54 -2.41 4.73
C ILE A 679 -10.83 -3.79 5.28
N LYS A 680 -10.21 -4.10 6.43
CA LYS A 680 -10.43 -5.38 7.10
C LYS A 680 -11.87 -5.43 7.63
N PRO A 681 -12.58 -6.57 7.50
CA PRO A 681 -13.92 -6.72 8.06
C PRO A 681 -13.98 -6.42 9.56
N SER A 682 -12.90 -6.71 10.30
CA SER A 682 -12.79 -6.35 11.73
C SER A 682 -12.91 -4.84 11.97
N LEU A 683 -12.28 -4.01 11.13
CA LEU A 683 -12.37 -2.54 11.26
C LEU A 683 -13.77 -2.04 10.92
N ALA A 684 -14.39 -2.62 9.88
CA ALA A 684 -15.78 -2.31 9.52
C ALA A 684 -16.76 -2.68 10.65
N LYS A 685 -16.56 -3.83 11.31
CA LYS A 685 -17.33 -4.24 12.49
C LYS A 685 -17.15 -3.27 13.65
N SER A 686 -15.91 -2.94 14.00
CA SER A 686 -15.61 -2.09 15.16
C SER A 686 -16.21 -0.70 15.04
N TYR A 687 -16.21 -0.10 13.84
CA TYR A 687 -16.63 1.29 13.66
C TYR A 687 -18.05 1.44 13.09
N LEU A 688 -18.52 0.50 12.27
CA LEU A 688 -19.82 0.61 11.58
C LEU A 688 -20.82 -0.49 11.98
N ALA A 689 -20.41 -1.47 12.80
CA ALA A 689 -21.18 -2.67 13.13
C ALA A 689 -21.57 -3.51 11.90
N THR A 690 -20.70 -3.62 10.89
CA THR A 690 -21.00 -4.43 9.69
C THR A 690 -19.74 -5.03 9.05
N ASP A 691 -19.90 -6.11 8.29
CA ASP A 691 -18.80 -6.85 7.64
C ASP A 691 -18.36 -6.18 6.32
N ASP A 692 -19.26 -5.45 5.67
CA ASP A 692 -19.00 -4.69 4.46
C ASP A 692 -19.11 -3.18 4.72
N ILE A 693 -17.97 -2.50 4.64
CA ILE A 693 -17.89 -1.07 4.93
C ILE A 693 -18.61 -0.17 3.91
N TYR A 694 -18.90 -0.63 2.69
CA TYR A 694 -19.60 0.16 1.68
C TYR A 694 -21.10 -0.13 1.69
N ASP A 695 -21.47 -1.38 1.50
CA ASP A 695 -22.87 -1.79 1.28
C ASP A 695 -23.46 -2.59 2.45
N GLY A 696 -22.66 -2.94 3.45
CA GLY A 696 -23.09 -3.72 4.60
C GLY A 696 -24.14 -2.99 5.45
N VAL A 697 -25.07 -3.79 5.97
CA VAL A 697 -26.11 -3.36 6.90
C VAL A 697 -25.57 -3.46 8.32
N PRO A 698 -25.62 -2.38 9.13
CA PRO A 698 -25.25 -2.44 10.54
C PRO A 698 -26.10 -3.46 11.30
N THR A 699 -25.46 -4.38 12.02
CA THR A 699 -26.12 -5.40 12.84
C THR A 699 -26.70 -4.81 14.12
N GLU A 700 -26.15 -3.69 14.58
CA GLU A 700 -26.57 -2.98 15.78
C GLU A 700 -26.30 -1.48 15.66
N LYS A 701 -26.87 -0.73 16.61
CA LYS A 701 -26.57 0.69 16.80
C LYS A 701 -25.79 0.84 18.10
N PHE A 702 -24.60 1.41 18.02
CA PHE A 702 -23.80 1.72 19.19
C PHE A 702 -24.47 2.80 20.03
N THR A 703 -24.21 2.76 21.32
CA THR A 703 -24.63 3.79 22.27
C THR A 703 -23.39 4.46 22.82
N ALA A 704 -23.39 5.79 22.89
CA ALA A 704 -22.40 6.50 23.70
C ALA A 704 -22.51 5.94 25.13
N ALA A 705 -21.48 5.26 25.61
CA ALA A 705 -21.47 4.78 26.98
C ALA A 705 -21.64 6.00 27.90
N SER A 706 -22.59 5.94 28.86
CA SER A 706 -22.58 6.92 29.93
C SER A 706 -21.21 6.83 30.59
N THR A 707 -20.57 7.97 30.80
CA THR A 707 -19.32 8.10 31.55
C THR A 707 -19.42 7.40 32.90
N GLN A 708 -18.99 6.14 32.95
CA GLN A 708 -18.55 5.43 34.12
C GLN A 708 -17.47 4.47 33.67
N ALA A 709 -16.24 4.71 34.14
CA ALA A 709 -15.14 3.77 34.00
C ALA A 709 -15.57 2.40 34.54
N PRO A 710 -15.55 1.32 33.73
CA PRO A 710 -15.66 -0.02 34.26
C PRO A 710 -14.26 -0.53 34.59
N GLY A 711 -14.09 -0.93 35.85
CA GLY A 711 -12.95 -1.70 36.28
C GLY A 711 -12.81 -3.00 35.48
N THR A 712 -11.56 -3.40 35.35
CA THR A 712 -11.08 -4.77 35.16
C THR A 712 -12.13 -5.85 35.41
N SER A 713 -12.65 -6.49 34.35
CA SER A 713 -13.01 -7.93 34.28
C SER A 713 -13.61 -8.32 32.92
N ALA A 714 -13.10 -9.45 32.39
CA ALA A 714 -13.55 -10.29 31.27
C ALA A 714 -13.28 -9.76 29.84
N GLY A 715 -12.70 -10.51 28.89
CA GLY A 715 -12.23 -11.90 28.84
C GLY A 715 -11.49 -12.14 27.51
N ASP A 716 -10.62 -13.15 27.50
CA ASP A 716 -9.57 -13.41 26.49
C ASP A 716 -10.02 -13.47 25.01
N GLY A 717 -9.33 -12.69 24.17
CA GLY A 717 -9.34 -12.74 22.69
C GLY A 717 -8.32 -11.74 22.10
N PRO A 718 -7.57 -12.07 21.04
CA PRO A 718 -6.37 -11.31 20.66
C PRO A 718 -6.71 -9.93 20.07
N ALA A 719 -6.34 -8.88 20.78
CA ALA A 719 -6.52 -7.49 20.41
C ALA A 719 -5.75 -7.11 19.13
N THR A 720 -6.44 -6.40 18.24
CA THR A 720 -5.96 -5.86 16.97
C THR A 720 -5.00 -4.68 17.16
N THR A 721 -3.71 -4.94 16.95
CA THR A 721 -2.66 -4.12 16.29
C THR A 721 -2.46 -2.61 16.52
N SER A 722 -3.18 -1.90 17.40
CA SER A 722 -2.73 -0.56 17.86
C SER A 722 -2.02 -0.62 19.23
N ASP A 723 -2.43 -1.54 20.11
CA ASP A 723 -1.84 -1.71 21.45
C ASP A 723 -0.67 -2.71 21.52
N THR A 724 -0.36 -3.43 20.44
CA THR A 724 0.63 -4.53 20.50
C THR A 724 2.07 -4.06 20.64
N VAL A 725 2.40 -2.84 20.18
CA VAL A 725 3.72 -2.27 20.46
C VAL A 725 3.81 -1.78 21.91
N ALA A 726 2.70 -1.26 22.48
CA ALA A 726 2.68 -0.72 23.83
C ALA A 726 2.52 -1.75 24.96
N SER A 727 1.93 -2.92 24.68
CA SER A 727 1.77 -4.00 25.67
C SER A 727 2.98 -4.93 25.69
N GLY A 728 3.55 -5.27 24.52
CA GLY A 728 4.68 -6.20 24.42
C GLY A 728 5.94 -5.71 25.16
N TYR A 729 6.26 -4.41 25.08
CA TYR A 729 7.39 -3.86 25.84
C TYR A 729 7.09 -3.85 27.34
N LYS A 730 5.84 -3.59 27.77
CA LYS A 730 5.49 -3.58 29.20
C LYS A 730 5.61 -4.97 29.80
N THR A 731 5.10 -6.00 29.13
CA THR A 731 5.24 -7.39 29.59
C THR A 731 6.70 -7.82 29.58
N ALA A 732 7.47 -7.51 28.52
CA ALA A 732 8.89 -7.83 28.44
C ALA A 732 9.74 -7.07 29.48
N VAL A 733 9.43 -5.80 29.76
CA VAL A 733 10.10 -4.97 30.76
C VAL A 733 9.73 -5.39 32.18
N ILE A 734 8.46 -5.73 32.45
CA ILE A 734 8.04 -6.27 33.76
C ILE A 734 8.68 -7.65 33.99
N ILE A 735 8.66 -8.54 32.99
CA ILE A 735 9.38 -9.83 33.08
C ILE A 735 10.88 -9.59 33.28
N GLY A 736 11.48 -8.64 32.55
CA GLY A 736 12.87 -8.23 32.73
C GLY A 736 13.18 -7.74 34.14
N TYR A 737 12.38 -6.84 34.70
CA TYR A 737 12.54 -6.35 36.08
C TYR A 737 12.32 -7.45 37.12
N VAL A 738 11.36 -8.35 36.92
CA VAL A 738 11.11 -9.49 37.82
C VAL A 738 12.26 -10.49 37.76
N LEU A 739 12.80 -10.77 36.58
CA LEU A 739 13.97 -11.65 36.41
C LEU A 739 15.24 -11.03 37.01
N VAL A 740 15.47 -9.73 36.82
CA VAL A 740 16.59 -9.01 37.43
C VAL A 740 16.44 -8.96 38.95
N ALA A 741 15.25 -8.65 39.47
CA ALA A 741 14.97 -8.67 40.91
C ALA A 741 15.16 -10.08 41.50
N GLY A 742 14.70 -11.12 40.80
CA GLY A 742 14.93 -12.52 41.16
C GLY A 742 16.41 -12.89 41.20
N LEU A 743 17.20 -12.48 40.20
CA LEU A 743 18.65 -12.66 40.15
C LEU A 743 19.36 -11.94 41.30
N VAL A 744 18.96 -10.70 41.62
CA VAL A 744 19.50 -9.94 42.75
C VAL A 744 19.20 -10.62 44.08
N VAL A 745 17.98 -11.15 44.27
CA VAL A 745 17.61 -11.91 45.47
C VAL A 745 18.41 -13.21 45.58
N VAL A 746 18.58 -13.96 44.48
CA VAL A 746 19.39 -15.19 44.46
C VAL A 746 20.85 -14.88 44.77
N LEU A 747 21.43 -13.84 44.19
CA LEU A 747 22.80 -13.39 44.49
C LEU A 747 22.93 -12.96 45.96
N LEU A 748 21.97 -12.22 46.51
CA LEU A 748 21.93 -11.86 47.93
C LEU A 748 21.87 -13.11 48.83
N VAL A 749 21.04 -14.10 48.50
CA VAL A 749 20.95 -15.36 49.25
C VAL A 749 22.25 -16.15 49.15
N LEU A 750 22.91 -16.20 48.00
CA LEU A 750 24.20 -16.86 47.83
C LEU A 750 25.33 -16.17 48.62
N VAL A 751 25.38 -14.84 48.59
CA VAL A 751 26.33 -14.04 49.38
C VAL A 751 26.08 -14.20 50.87
N LEU A 752 24.82 -14.17 51.32
CA LEU A 752 24.46 -14.39 52.72
C LEU A 752 24.76 -15.84 53.16
N ARG A 753 24.54 -16.84 52.31
CA ARG A 753 24.93 -18.24 52.57
C ARG A 753 26.45 -18.42 52.61
N GLN A 754 27.20 -17.74 51.74
CA GLN A 754 28.67 -17.74 51.81
C GLN A 754 29.18 -17.05 53.06
N ARG A 755 28.62 -15.89 53.44
CA ARG A 755 28.95 -15.20 54.70
C ARG A 755 28.61 -16.05 55.92
N LYS A 756 27.46 -16.76 55.92
CA LYS A 756 27.08 -17.68 57.01
C LYS A 756 27.99 -18.91 57.06
N LYS A 757 28.41 -19.46 55.91
CA LYS A 757 29.44 -20.52 55.85
C LYS A 757 30.81 -20.04 56.35
N GLN A 758 31.22 -18.81 56.01
CA GLN A 758 32.47 -18.23 56.51
C GLN A 758 32.41 -17.91 58.00
N GLN A 759 31.28 -17.43 58.52
CA GLN A 759 31.08 -17.22 59.95
C GLN A 759 31.06 -18.55 60.73
N GLN A 760 30.43 -19.61 60.19
CA GLN A 760 30.47 -20.95 60.79
C GLN A 760 31.87 -21.60 60.70
N ALA A 761 32.67 -21.27 59.69
CA ALA A 761 34.08 -21.69 59.60
C ALA A 761 35.01 -20.93 60.57
N HIS A 762 34.62 -19.74 61.04
CA HIS A 762 35.43 -18.92 61.97
C HIS A 762 35.05 -19.09 63.46
N SER A 763 33.98 -19.83 63.79
CA SER A 763 33.55 -20.08 65.18
C SER A 763 34.13 -21.36 65.82
N THR A 764 35.15 -21.97 65.21
CA THR A 764 35.87 -23.12 65.78
C THR A 764 37.37 -22.84 65.88
N LEU A 765 37.77 -21.79 66.63
CA LEU A 765 39.09 -21.68 67.26
C LEU A 765 39.18 -20.34 68.02
N TYR A 766 38.72 -20.33 69.26
CA TYR A 766 39.31 -19.46 70.30
C TYR A 766 39.08 -20.12 71.67
N VAL A 767 40.15 -20.67 72.23
CA VAL A 767 40.24 -21.10 73.63
C VAL A 767 41.06 -20.04 74.35
N GLU A 768 40.47 -19.44 75.37
CA GLU A 768 41.05 -18.43 76.24
C GLU A 768 42.03 -19.07 77.24
N PRO A 769 43.22 -18.51 77.48
CA PRO A 769 43.99 -18.77 78.68
C PRO A 769 43.85 -17.60 79.67
N THR A 770 43.30 -17.89 80.84
CA THR A 770 43.42 -17.11 82.09
C THR A 770 44.71 -17.52 82.83
N PRO A 771 45.12 -16.84 83.91
CA PRO A 771 45.48 -15.41 84.04
C PRO A 771 46.88 -15.24 84.68
N ALA A 772 47.44 -14.02 84.67
CA ALA A 772 48.41 -13.53 85.67
C ALA A 772 48.30 -12.01 85.79
#